data_AF-A0A812IYG2-F1
#
_entry.id   AF-A0A812IYG2-F1
#
_cell.length_a   1.000
_cell.length_b   1.000
_cell.length_c   1.000
_cell.angle_alpha   90.00
_cell.angle_beta   90.00
_cell.angle_gamma   90.00
#
_symmetry.space_group_name_H-M   'P 1'
#
loop_
_entity.id
_entity.type
_entity.pdbx_description
1 polymer ?
#
loop_
_entity_poly.entity_id
_entity_poly.type
_entity_poly.pdbx_seq_one_letter_code
_entity_poly.pdbx_strand_id
1 'polypeptide(L)'
;MHIWGTRGWVQGSLATQRSAVMKEIAMQMEQGLPSAFVKVHEYRWHRLRTALVTTHPVYELCLCDLHITAAKRAKIIMDCLLGSLAFVALFFSVDGSAVAARSPSECPIEQGTFLWYTFVALLSVTLNFLPGSLETHLAWRSFVQEDVTHRRWQLWRRRCKDSGFWVFSVALTLLHLLVITAFLANLAEADEYKWMFTFAVVIFRKIVIVPLLACLLSSLGTELVMCGSSGDRILPPKKLGLDIQQLSSMRSADSIDVPPSTSESGGASKLWLEKVQELAGRGMTIRQLLDFYASLGHGSMEHFDPSRSTTHDVVRQAIIPRSLQLREARCFVVQVHRATGLATMDLMSGSDPYCVVSVQGPSALPKPWKGGGRTSCVENDPNPVWEEAFLLEDVYRGEDSLHLSVWDRDFLSSDDPLGCLSVETERFWQGLSLVQQLQFENPSEDGERCGWLYASITAYASLEKAKEAKEAAHIIQTSRMPRSGPRITSLWRQMKSQSSSMLAGLAGEDVGTDADEQAVIGSGFSPSKLRCASRGILSEEREDMEGYAYATAVSGGRANFAAKMVTHSWRNKFSHLVAAVLADALNAEKYDELAQSLAHREFMTLTEALRKRGQLDVRYWICAFSVNQHTGICASPPPSDSTGYAITPCGCSTAKHFSGELSEMNKFDDMMAYLKDSWSAKGKARFEQVVAMEADFSLLTRVWCLAELVEAREIHLPQAIKIHSAAARDLCLDRLAQLDVRDAEASFPSDKDFVLGKIHDPEAFNKDLQDLVLHRLHSFLQGGRVRTAAAIFDEVVLAAFSLAI
;
A
#
# COMPACT_ATOMS: atom_id res chain seq x y z
N MET A 1 -10.28 11.87 2.82
CA MET A 1 -9.42 12.99 3.27
C MET A 1 -8.57 13.39 2.09
N HIS A 2 -8.99 14.45 1.40
CA HIS A 2 -8.24 14.98 0.27
C HIS A 2 -7.23 15.97 0.82
N ILE A 3 -5.95 15.79 0.51
CA ILE A 3 -5.02 16.90 0.62
C ILE A 3 -5.21 17.71 -0.66
N TRP A 4 -5.78 18.89 -0.52
CA TRP A 4 -5.87 19.86 -1.61
C TRP A 4 -4.77 20.89 -1.38
N GLY A 5 -3.74 20.86 -2.21
CA GLY A 5 -2.72 21.91 -2.22
C GLY A 5 -3.20 23.10 -3.06
N THR A 6 -2.44 24.19 -3.04
CA THR A 6 -2.67 25.36 -3.92
C THR A 6 -2.56 25.03 -5.43
N ARG A 7 -2.10 23.82 -5.78
CA ARG A 7 -1.96 23.34 -7.17
C ARG A 7 -2.99 22.27 -7.59
N GLY A 8 -3.85 21.80 -6.67
CA GLY A 8 -4.89 20.79 -6.94
C GLY A 8 -4.88 19.60 -5.99
N TRP A 9 -5.55 18.52 -6.43
CA TRP A 9 -5.67 17.24 -5.74
C TRP A 9 -4.31 16.55 -5.59
N VAL A 10 -4.02 16.08 -4.38
CA VAL A 10 -2.80 15.34 -4.07
C VAL A 10 -3.18 13.91 -3.69
N GLN A 11 -3.04 12.99 -4.65
CA GLN A 11 -3.24 11.56 -4.43
C GLN A 11 -2.08 11.00 -3.59
N GLY A 12 -2.39 10.19 -2.56
CA GLY A 12 -1.38 9.42 -1.83
C GLY A 12 -0.52 10.19 -0.84
N SER A 13 -1.08 11.19 -0.15
CA SER A 13 -0.36 11.93 0.90
C SER A 13 0.21 11.03 2.00
N LEU A 14 1.29 11.48 2.64
CA LEU A 14 1.87 10.74 3.76
C LEU A 14 0.92 10.61 4.97
N ALA A 15 -0.02 11.55 5.13
CA ALA A 15 -1.08 11.48 6.13
C ALA A 15 -2.02 10.27 5.91
N THR A 16 -2.32 9.95 4.64
CA THR A 16 -3.10 8.75 4.28
C THR A 16 -2.29 7.46 4.37
N GLN A 17 -0.96 7.52 4.29
CA GLN A 17 -0.08 6.34 4.42
C GLN A 17 0.16 5.94 5.89
N ARG A 18 0.23 6.91 6.81
CA ARG A 18 0.53 6.65 8.23
C ARG A 18 -0.69 6.47 9.14
N SER A 19 -1.90 6.81 8.68
CA SER A 19 -3.13 6.67 9.46
C SER A 19 -4.11 5.71 8.79
N ALA A 20 -4.43 4.62 9.48
CA ALA A 20 -5.41 3.63 9.01
C ALA A 20 -6.80 4.26 8.77
N VAL A 21 -7.22 5.18 9.64
CA VAL A 21 -8.51 5.89 9.52
C VAL A 21 -8.52 6.77 8.27
N MET A 22 -7.44 7.51 8.02
CA MET A 22 -7.36 8.37 6.83
C MET A 22 -7.26 7.54 5.55
N LYS A 23 -6.60 6.38 5.60
CA LYS A 23 -6.51 5.41 4.50
C LYS A 23 -7.89 4.88 4.14
N GLU A 24 -8.67 4.46 5.12
CA GLU A 24 -10.04 3.95 4.92
C GLU A 24 -10.96 5.02 4.30
N ILE A 25 -10.95 6.24 4.84
CA ILE A 25 -11.74 7.35 4.28
C ILE A 25 -11.30 7.67 2.85
N ALA A 26 -9.99 7.61 2.54
CA ALA A 26 -9.50 7.82 1.19
C ALA A 26 -9.96 6.73 0.21
N MET A 27 -9.96 5.46 0.64
CA MET A 27 -10.46 4.33 -0.14
C MET A 27 -11.95 4.47 -0.45
N GLN A 28 -12.78 4.81 0.56
CA GLN A 28 -14.21 5.02 0.38
C GLN A 28 -14.51 6.19 -0.58
N MET A 29 -13.76 7.28 -0.47
CA MET A 29 -13.90 8.42 -1.38
C MET A 29 -13.48 8.05 -2.80
N GLU A 30 -12.39 7.32 -3.01
CA GLU A 30 -11.94 6.94 -4.36
C GLU A 30 -12.90 5.97 -5.05
N GLN A 31 -13.53 5.06 -4.31
CA GLN A 31 -14.57 4.17 -4.83
C GLN A 31 -15.87 4.95 -5.15
N GLY A 32 -16.24 5.93 -4.32
CA GLY A 32 -17.48 6.69 -4.47
C GLY A 32 -17.41 7.90 -5.41
N LEU A 33 -16.23 8.49 -5.61
CA LEU A 33 -16.06 9.75 -6.34
C LEU A 33 -16.39 9.66 -7.83
N PRO A 34 -16.03 8.59 -8.58
CA PRO A 34 -16.42 8.44 -9.98
C PRO A 34 -17.94 8.41 -10.16
N SER A 35 -18.65 7.63 -9.33
CA SER A 35 -20.11 7.50 -9.40
C SER A 35 -20.81 8.79 -8.96
N ALA A 36 -20.29 9.46 -7.93
CA ALA A 36 -20.76 10.77 -7.49
C ALA A 36 -20.57 11.84 -8.58
N PHE A 37 -19.43 11.84 -9.28
CA PHE A 37 -19.16 12.76 -10.39
C PHE A 37 -20.17 12.58 -11.52
N VAL A 38 -20.39 11.35 -11.98
CA VAL A 38 -21.41 11.06 -13.01
C VAL A 38 -22.79 11.55 -12.56
N LYS A 39 -23.19 11.22 -11.33
CA LYS A 39 -24.50 11.60 -10.77
C LYS A 39 -24.69 13.11 -10.65
N VAL A 40 -23.64 13.85 -10.29
CA VAL A 40 -23.67 15.32 -10.23
C VAL A 40 -23.87 15.93 -11.62
N HIS A 41 -23.24 15.35 -12.64
CA HIS A 41 -23.28 15.87 -14.01
C HIS A 41 -24.45 15.33 -14.87
N GLU A 42 -25.19 14.33 -14.38
CA GLU A 42 -26.34 13.71 -15.05
C GLU A 42 -27.51 14.69 -15.26
N TYR A 43 -27.81 15.54 -14.27
CA TYR A 43 -28.90 16.50 -14.34
C TYR A 43 -28.45 17.90 -13.91
N ARG A 44 -28.93 18.94 -14.62
CA ARG A 44 -28.69 20.36 -14.28
C ARG A 44 -29.03 20.67 -12.81
N TRP A 45 -30.12 20.10 -12.30
CA TRP A 45 -30.53 20.29 -10.91
C TRP A 45 -29.55 19.70 -9.88
N HIS A 46 -28.87 18.59 -10.19
CA HIS A 46 -27.85 18.03 -9.29
C HIS A 46 -26.61 18.91 -9.22
N ARG A 47 -26.18 19.52 -10.33
CA ARG A 47 -25.10 20.51 -10.34
C ARG A 47 -25.45 21.73 -9.49
N LEU A 48 -26.64 22.30 -9.70
CA LEU A 48 -27.14 23.44 -8.96
C LEU A 48 -27.26 23.16 -7.46
N ARG A 49 -27.88 22.03 -7.10
CA ARG A 49 -28.02 21.60 -5.70
C ARG A 49 -26.65 21.39 -5.05
N THR A 50 -25.72 20.75 -5.75
CA THR A 50 -24.38 20.49 -5.21
C THR A 50 -23.63 21.80 -4.97
N ALA A 51 -23.62 22.71 -5.94
CA ALA A 51 -23.00 24.03 -5.81
C ALA A 51 -23.62 24.86 -4.66
N LEU A 52 -24.95 24.82 -4.51
CA LEU A 52 -25.66 25.49 -3.42
C LEU A 52 -25.29 24.91 -2.06
N VAL A 53 -25.23 23.58 -1.93
CA VAL A 53 -24.90 22.90 -0.66
C VAL A 53 -23.44 23.11 -0.29
N THR A 54 -22.50 23.02 -1.23
CA THR A 54 -21.07 23.16 -0.94
C THR A 54 -20.66 24.59 -0.57
N THR A 55 -21.40 25.59 -1.03
CA THR A 55 -21.16 27.01 -0.73
C THR A 55 -21.93 27.51 0.48
N HIS A 56 -22.79 26.66 1.07
CA HIS A 56 -23.57 27.04 2.24
C HIS A 56 -22.71 27.04 3.52
N PRO A 57 -22.66 28.14 4.29
CA PRO A 57 -21.71 28.30 5.40
C PRO A 57 -21.88 27.27 6.52
N VAL A 58 -23.12 26.80 6.76
CA VAL A 58 -23.38 25.75 7.77
C VAL A 58 -22.84 24.39 7.31
N TYR A 59 -22.92 24.09 6.02
CA TYR A 59 -22.44 22.81 5.49
C TYR A 59 -20.91 22.79 5.44
N GLU A 60 -20.29 23.94 5.15
CA GLU A 60 -18.83 24.13 5.19
C GLU A 60 -18.23 23.76 6.57
N LEU A 61 -18.94 24.04 7.65
CA LEU A 61 -18.50 23.66 9.00
C LEU A 61 -18.44 22.14 9.21
N CYS A 62 -19.27 21.38 8.50
CA CYS A 62 -19.29 19.92 8.53
C CYS A 62 -18.20 19.29 7.65
N LEU A 63 -17.52 20.06 6.79
CA LEU A 63 -16.45 19.55 5.93
C LEU A 63 -15.16 19.32 6.72
N CYS A 64 -14.49 18.19 6.46
CA CYS A 64 -13.18 17.92 7.03
C CYS A 64 -12.10 18.69 6.25
N ASP A 65 -11.52 19.72 6.86
CA ASP A 65 -10.37 20.46 6.35
C ASP A 65 -9.17 20.23 7.27
N LEU A 66 -8.02 19.99 6.65
CA LEU A 66 -6.77 19.76 7.36
C LEU A 66 -6.11 21.08 7.78
N HIS A 67 -6.22 22.12 6.96
CA HIS A 67 -5.54 23.38 7.17
C HIS A 67 -6.17 24.22 8.28
N ILE A 68 -7.49 24.13 8.44
CA ILE A 68 -8.24 24.90 9.44
C ILE A 68 -9.25 24.00 10.14
N THR A 69 -9.19 23.95 11.47
CA THR A 69 -10.14 23.16 12.27
C THR A 69 -11.54 23.76 12.22
N ALA A 70 -12.58 22.92 12.34
CA ALA A 70 -13.98 23.36 12.37
C ALA A 70 -14.26 24.49 13.39
N ALA A 71 -13.67 24.41 14.59
CA ALA A 71 -13.81 25.45 15.62
C ALA A 71 -13.31 26.82 15.17
N LYS A 72 -12.14 26.87 14.52
CA LYS A 72 -11.57 28.12 13.99
C LYS A 72 -12.39 28.68 12.83
N ARG A 73 -12.89 27.83 11.93
CA ARG A 73 -13.79 28.26 10.84
C ARG A 73 -15.09 28.84 11.39
N ALA A 74 -15.69 28.19 12.38
CA ALA A 74 -16.88 28.69 13.06
C ALA A 74 -16.62 30.06 13.70
N LYS A 75 -15.46 30.23 14.34
CA LYS A 75 -15.06 31.50 14.94
C LYS A 75 -14.92 32.62 13.89
N ILE A 76 -14.19 32.38 12.80
CA ILE A 76 -14.04 33.34 11.69
C ILE A 76 -15.41 33.74 11.09
N ILE A 77 -16.33 32.79 10.94
CA ILE A 77 -17.69 33.09 10.46
C ILE A 77 -18.43 34.00 11.45
N MET A 78 -18.31 33.75 12.75
CA MET A 78 -18.93 34.59 13.78
C MET A 78 -18.34 36.00 13.81
N ASP A 79 -17.02 36.15 13.71
CA ASP A 79 -16.39 37.49 13.67
C ASP A 79 -16.67 38.23 12.37
N CYS A 80 -16.83 37.51 11.26
CA CYS A 80 -17.34 38.09 10.02
C CYS A 80 -18.72 38.73 10.23
N LEU A 81 -19.65 38.03 10.88
CA LEU A 81 -21.00 38.54 11.13
C LEU A 81 -20.98 39.72 12.12
N LEU A 82 -20.32 39.55 13.27
CA LEU A 82 -20.25 40.58 14.30
C LEU A 82 -19.51 41.83 13.82
N GLY A 83 -18.42 41.66 13.07
CA GLY A 83 -17.66 42.78 12.51
C GLY A 83 -18.47 43.58 11.50
N SER A 84 -19.22 42.92 10.62
CA SER A 84 -20.12 43.63 9.68
C SER A 84 -21.19 44.43 10.41
N LEU A 85 -21.73 43.93 11.53
CA LEU A 85 -22.70 44.66 12.34
C LEU A 85 -22.07 45.82 13.13
N ALA A 86 -20.84 45.65 13.61
CA ALA A 86 -20.09 46.73 14.25
C ALA A 86 -19.81 47.88 13.25
N PHE A 87 -19.47 47.56 12.00
CA PHE A 87 -19.31 48.59 10.95
C PHE A 87 -20.63 49.28 10.61
N VAL A 88 -21.75 48.55 10.52
CA VAL A 88 -23.08 49.17 10.35
C VAL A 88 -23.38 50.15 11.50
N ALA A 89 -23.14 49.74 12.74
CA ALA A 89 -23.30 50.58 13.92
C ALA A 89 -22.43 51.85 13.86
N LEU A 90 -21.18 51.73 13.41
CA LEU A 90 -20.28 52.87 13.20
C LEU A 90 -20.80 53.81 12.10
N PHE A 91 -21.25 53.27 10.97
CA PHE A 91 -21.83 54.08 9.89
C PHE A 91 -23.06 54.86 10.37
N PHE A 92 -23.99 54.19 11.06
CA PHE A 92 -25.17 54.85 11.59
C PHE A 92 -24.83 55.93 12.63
N SER A 93 -23.76 55.73 13.40
CA SER A 93 -23.26 56.72 14.36
C SER A 93 -22.61 57.92 13.70
N VAL A 94 -21.93 57.74 12.56
CA VAL A 94 -21.19 58.80 11.85
C VAL A 94 -22.08 59.60 10.90
N ASP A 95 -22.95 58.90 10.17
CA ASP A 95 -23.82 59.49 9.14
C ASP A 95 -25.10 60.11 9.72
N GLY A 96 -25.39 59.87 11.01
CA GLY A 96 -26.60 60.38 11.67
C GLY A 96 -27.89 59.71 11.20
N SER A 97 -27.78 58.62 10.42
CA SER A 97 -28.91 57.81 9.93
C SER A 97 -29.75 57.18 11.07
N ALA A 98 -29.19 57.07 12.28
CA ALA A 98 -29.88 56.60 13.48
C ALA A 98 -29.86 57.66 14.59
N VAL A 99 -30.99 57.81 15.27
CA VAL A 99 -31.21 58.80 16.32
C VAL A 99 -30.72 58.28 17.67
N ALA A 100 -29.99 59.13 18.38
CA ALA A 100 -29.63 58.87 19.77
C ALA A 100 -30.88 58.84 20.66
N ALA A 101 -30.98 57.89 21.58
CA ALA A 101 -32.14 57.70 22.47
C ALA A 101 -32.50 58.95 23.32
N ARG A 102 -31.56 59.90 23.48
CA ARG A 102 -31.76 61.15 24.22
C ARG A 102 -32.16 62.34 23.35
N SER A 103 -32.30 62.16 22.03
CA SER A 103 -32.68 63.23 21.12
C SER A 103 -34.17 63.60 21.28
N PRO A 104 -34.53 64.89 21.12
CA PRO A 104 -35.93 65.32 21.13
C PRO A 104 -36.77 64.63 20.04
N SER A 105 -38.06 64.40 20.31
CA SER A 105 -38.98 63.75 19.38
C SER A 105 -39.22 64.50 18.06
N GLU A 106 -38.79 65.77 17.98
CA GLU A 106 -38.91 66.64 16.80
C GLU A 106 -37.59 66.79 16.01
N CYS A 107 -36.59 65.94 16.26
CA CYS A 107 -35.33 65.99 15.53
C CYS A 107 -35.56 65.72 14.03
N PRO A 108 -35.18 66.62 13.11
CA PRO A 108 -35.34 66.39 11.67
C PRO A 108 -34.21 65.46 11.21
N ILE A 109 -34.52 64.18 10.99
CA ILE A 109 -33.58 63.26 10.34
C ILE A 109 -34.07 62.98 8.94
N GLU A 110 -33.19 63.18 7.95
CA GLU A 110 -33.44 62.72 6.60
C GLU A 110 -33.57 61.19 6.62
N GLN A 111 -34.77 60.69 6.31
CA GLN A 111 -34.98 59.24 6.24
C GLN A 111 -34.21 58.68 5.06
N GLY A 112 -33.15 57.93 5.34
CA GLY A 112 -32.47 57.12 4.35
C GLY A 112 -33.45 56.13 3.69
N THR A 113 -33.32 55.93 2.39
CA THR A 113 -34.12 54.93 1.66
C THR A 113 -33.68 53.51 2.03
N PHE A 114 -34.54 52.51 1.80
CA PHE A 114 -34.14 51.10 1.96
C PHE A 114 -32.90 50.73 1.12
N LEU A 115 -32.69 51.40 -0.01
CA LEU A 115 -31.49 51.23 -0.84
C LEU A 115 -30.22 51.72 -0.14
N TRP A 116 -30.31 52.83 0.61
CA TRP A 116 -29.19 53.34 1.41
C TRP A 116 -28.77 52.35 2.50
N TYR A 117 -29.73 51.85 3.28
CA TYR A 117 -29.43 50.87 4.33
C TYR A 117 -28.86 49.56 3.76
N THR A 118 -29.34 49.14 2.59
CA THR A 118 -28.78 47.99 1.87
C THR A 118 -27.33 48.25 1.44
N PHE A 119 -27.04 49.44 0.90
CA PHE A 119 -25.69 49.84 0.52
C PHE A 119 -24.74 49.86 1.73
N VAL A 120 -25.15 50.47 2.85
CA VAL A 120 -24.37 50.51 4.10
C VAL A 120 -24.08 49.09 4.61
N ALA A 121 -25.07 48.20 4.59
CA ALA A 121 -24.88 46.81 4.97
C ALA A 121 -23.87 46.08 4.07
N LEU A 122 -23.93 46.26 2.75
CA LEU A 122 -22.99 45.66 1.81
C LEU A 122 -21.56 46.21 1.98
N LEU A 123 -21.42 47.53 2.09
CA LEU A 123 -20.13 48.21 2.31
C LEU A 123 -19.47 47.77 3.62
N SER A 124 -20.25 47.61 4.68
CA SER A 124 -19.78 47.15 5.99
C SER A 124 -19.19 45.74 5.96
N VAL A 125 -19.69 44.87 5.08
CA VAL A 125 -19.07 43.55 4.89
C VAL A 125 -17.74 43.66 4.17
N THR A 126 -17.63 44.55 3.17
CA THR A 126 -16.38 44.78 2.44
C THR A 126 -15.28 45.31 3.37
N LEU A 127 -15.61 46.25 4.26
CA LEU A 127 -14.66 46.80 5.23
C LEU A 127 -14.20 45.76 6.25
N ASN A 128 -15.05 44.78 6.58
CA ASN A 128 -14.71 43.68 7.48
C ASN A 128 -13.77 42.63 6.86
N PHE A 129 -13.40 42.77 5.58
CA PHE A 129 -12.49 41.85 4.89
C PHE A 129 -11.06 41.88 5.47
N LEU A 130 -10.57 43.07 5.86
CA LEU A 130 -9.21 43.24 6.39
C LEU A 130 -8.97 42.47 7.69
N PRO A 131 -9.77 42.65 8.76
CA PRO A 131 -9.61 41.87 9.98
C PRO A 131 -9.85 40.37 9.75
N GLY A 132 -10.85 40.00 8.93
CA GLY A 132 -11.13 38.58 8.62
C GLY A 132 -9.99 37.88 7.85
N SER A 133 -9.30 38.60 6.98
CA SER A 133 -8.11 38.08 6.26
C SER A 133 -6.96 37.77 7.23
N LEU A 134 -6.75 38.63 8.22
CA LEU A 134 -5.72 38.43 9.24
C LEU A 134 -6.04 37.25 10.15
N GLU A 135 -7.30 37.08 10.59
CA GLU A 135 -7.73 35.90 11.34
C GLU A 135 -7.50 34.61 10.56
N THR A 136 -7.86 34.60 9.27
CA THR A 136 -7.69 33.43 8.39
C THR A 136 -6.21 33.08 8.24
N HIS A 137 -5.33 34.07 8.10
CA HIS A 137 -3.88 33.87 8.02
C HIS A 137 -3.28 33.25 9.31
N LEU A 138 -3.75 33.70 10.48
CA LEU A 138 -3.36 33.14 11.77
C LEU A 138 -3.93 31.72 11.97
N ALA A 139 -5.14 31.46 11.47
CA ALA A 139 -5.80 30.18 11.56
C ALA A 139 -5.13 29.09 10.70
N TRP A 140 -4.57 29.48 9.55
CA TRP A 140 -4.03 28.60 8.54
C TRP A 140 -2.80 27.81 9.01
N ARG A 141 -2.85 26.49 8.76
CA ARG A 141 -1.79 25.54 9.09
C ARG A 141 -1.16 24.94 7.83
N SER A 142 0.17 24.87 7.83
CA SER A 142 0.93 24.04 6.88
C SER A 142 1.34 22.73 7.51
N PHE A 143 1.28 21.65 6.74
CA PHE A 143 1.79 20.33 7.13
C PHE A 143 3.13 20.11 6.45
N VAL A 144 4.18 19.98 7.26
CA VAL A 144 5.55 19.64 6.85
C VAL A 144 5.97 18.47 7.74
N GLN A 145 6.72 17.53 7.19
CA GLN A 145 7.21 16.36 7.90
C GLN A 145 8.73 16.41 7.97
N GLU A 146 9.28 16.46 9.19
CA GLU A 146 10.72 16.46 9.41
C GLU A 146 11.10 15.65 10.64
N ASP A 147 12.40 15.38 10.72
CA ASP A 147 13.18 14.68 11.74
C ASP A 147 12.75 14.95 13.20
N VAL A 148 13.03 13.99 14.10
CA VAL A 148 12.56 13.98 15.51
C VAL A 148 12.96 15.25 16.27
N THR A 149 14.14 15.80 15.95
CA THR A 149 14.70 17.03 16.52
C THR A 149 13.90 18.28 16.13
N HIS A 150 13.48 18.39 14.87
CA HIS A 150 12.72 19.52 14.33
C HIS A 150 11.23 19.47 14.68
N ARG A 151 10.69 18.27 14.97
CA ARG A 151 9.30 18.06 15.41
C ARG A 151 8.93 18.92 16.63
N ARG A 152 9.82 19.03 17.62
CA ARG A 152 9.54 19.81 18.85
C ARG A 152 9.38 21.30 18.54
N TRP A 153 10.28 21.85 17.73
CA TRP A 153 10.24 23.25 17.34
C TRP A 153 9.01 23.58 16.47
N GLN A 154 8.67 22.71 15.52
CA GLN A 154 7.45 22.86 14.70
C GLN A 154 6.18 22.83 15.56
N LEU A 155 6.09 21.92 16.54
CA LEU A 155 4.96 21.85 17.47
C LEU A 155 4.85 23.12 18.32
N TRP A 156 5.99 23.65 18.79
CA TRP A 156 6.01 24.91 19.53
C TRP A 156 5.52 26.08 18.67
N ARG A 157 6.04 26.23 17.44
CA ARG A 157 5.59 27.27 16.49
C ARG A 157 4.09 27.16 16.19
N ARG A 158 3.57 25.93 16.05
CA ARG A 158 2.12 25.67 15.86
C ARG A 158 1.31 26.13 17.07
N ARG A 159 1.74 25.79 18.29
CA ARG A 159 1.09 26.25 19.52
C ARG A 159 1.11 27.78 19.65
N CYS A 160 2.21 28.43 19.28
CA CYS A 160 2.29 29.89 19.26
C CYS A 160 1.33 30.52 18.24
N LYS A 161 1.27 30.01 17.00
CA LYS A 161 0.28 30.48 16.00
C LYS A 161 -1.16 30.25 16.46
N ASP A 162 -1.46 29.09 17.04
CA ASP A 162 -2.80 28.78 17.56
C ASP A 162 -3.18 29.71 18.71
N SER A 163 -2.25 29.98 19.62
CA SER A 163 -2.46 30.93 20.73
C SER A 163 -2.68 32.34 20.19
N GLY A 164 -1.87 32.78 19.21
CA GLY A 164 -2.01 34.07 18.54
C GLY A 164 -3.36 34.24 17.86
N PHE A 165 -3.85 33.21 17.14
CA PHE A 165 -5.18 33.21 16.54
C PHE A 165 -6.27 33.46 17.59
N TRP A 166 -6.29 32.69 18.68
CA TRP A 166 -7.34 32.81 19.68
C TRP A 166 -7.29 34.14 20.43
N VAL A 167 -6.10 34.62 20.81
CA VAL A 167 -5.95 35.91 21.49
C VAL A 167 -6.44 37.04 20.60
N PHE A 168 -5.99 37.10 19.34
CA PHE A 168 -6.40 38.13 18.40
C PHE A 168 -7.91 38.07 18.13
N SER A 169 -8.43 36.88 17.83
CA SER A 169 -9.83 36.69 17.46
C SER A 169 -10.79 36.97 18.61
N VAL A 170 -10.43 36.61 19.85
CA VAL A 170 -11.23 36.98 21.04
C VAL A 170 -11.21 38.48 21.28
N ALA A 171 -10.05 39.13 21.18
CA ALA A 171 -9.94 40.58 21.33
C ALA A 171 -10.77 41.32 20.28
N LEU A 172 -10.75 40.84 19.04
CA LEU A 172 -11.56 41.39 17.95
C LEU A 172 -13.07 41.23 18.21
N THR A 173 -13.53 40.07 18.68
CA THR A 173 -14.94 39.88 19.08
C THR A 173 -15.34 40.86 20.17
N LEU A 174 -14.51 41.03 21.20
CA LEU A 174 -14.81 41.95 22.30
C LEU A 174 -14.93 43.39 21.82
N LEU A 175 -14.07 43.82 20.89
CA LEU A 175 -14.15 45.13 20.27
C LEU A 175 -15.45 45.30 19.47
N HIS A 176 -15.82 44.32 18.65
CA HIS A 176 -17.07 44.35 17.88
C HIS A 176 -18.29 44.42 18.81
N LEU A 177 -18.33 43.59 19.85
CA LEU A 177 -19.42 43.59 20.82
C LEU A 177 -19.49 44.92 21.59
N LEU A 178 -18.36 45.53 21.94
CA LEU A 178 -18.34 46.84 22.59
C LEU A 178 -18.98 47.91 21.70
N VAL A 179 -18.62 47.95 20.41
CA VAL A 179 -19.19 48.90 19.45
C VAL A 179 -20.69 48.69 19.29
N ILE A 180 -21.12 47.44 19.09
CA ILE A 180 -22.54 47.09 18.91
C ILE A 180 -23.34 47.44 20.17
N THR A 181 -22.85 47.07 21.35
CA THR A 181 -23.56 47.33 22.62
C THR A 181 -23.63 48.82 22.94
N ALA A 182 -22.56 49.58 22.69
CA ALA A 182 -22.57 51.03 22.85
C ALA A 182 -23.57 51.71 21.91
N PHE A 183 -23.65 51.25 20.65
CA PHE A 183 -24.64 51.74 19.69
C PHE A 183 -26.07 51.40 20.11
N LEU A 184 -26.35 50.14 20.43
CA LEU A 184 -27.68 49.69 20.85
C LEU A 184 -28.15 50.38 22.14
N ALA A 185 -27.26 50.62 23.09
CA ALA A 185 -27.57 51.36 24.31
C ALA A 185 -27.95 52.84 24.05
N ASN A 186 -27.59 53.36 22.89
CA ASN A 186 -27.88 54.73 22.47
C ASN A 186 -28.91 54.78 21.32
N LEU A 187 -29.50 53.67 20.88
CA LEU A 187 -30.44 53.64 19.77
C LEU A 187 -31.86 54.00 20.25
N ALA A 188 -32.53 54.92 19.56
CA ALA A 188 -33.93 55.24 19.84
C ALA A 188 -34.87 54.11 19.38
N GLU A 189 -35.95 53.87 20.14
CA GLU A 189 -36.97 52.84 19.82
C GLU A 189 -37.54 52.99 18.40
N ALA A 190 -37.71 54.23 17.94
CA ALA A 190 -38.23 54.55 16.61
C ALA A 190 -37.33 54.03 15.47
N ASP A 191 -36.04 53.80 15.73
CA ASP A 191 -35.03 53.43 14.71
C ASP A 191 -34.58 51.96 14.82
N GLU A 192 -35.13 51.18 15.75
CA GLU A 192 -34.81 49.75 15.91
C GLU A 192 -35.05 48.96 14.62
N TYR A 193 -36.08 49.31 13.85
CA TYR A 193 -36.40 48.64 12.59
C TYR A 193 -35.27 48.80 11.55
N LYS A 194 -34.54 49.92 11.55
CA LYS A 194 -33.40 50.16 10.64
C LYS A 194 -32.26 49.19 10.95
N TRP A 195 -31.96 49.02 12.24
CA TRP A 195 -30.98 48.04 12.72
C TRP A 195 -31.40 46.63 12.35
N MET A 196 -32.63 46.23 12.68
CA MET A 196 -33.14 44.90 12.37
C MET A 196 -33.14 44.59 10.86
N PHE A 197 -33.45 45.59 10.02
CA PHE A 197 -33.38 45.47 8.57
C PHE A 197 -31.94 45.25 8.09
N THR A 198 -30.98 46.09 8.51
CA THR A 198 -29.57 45.91 8.13
C THR A 198 -28.98 44.60 8.63
N PHE A 199 -29.32 44.17 9.84
CA PHE A 199 -28.97 42.85 10.38
C PHE A 199 -29.50 41.71 9.49
N ALA A 200 -30.77 41.80 9.10
CA ALA A 200 -31.39 40.83 8.20
C ALA A 200 -30.68 40.80 6.84
N VAL A 201 -30.30 41.96 6.27
CA VAL A 201 -29.55 42.05 5.00
C VAL A 201 -28.17 41.39 5.11
N VAL A 202 -27.43 41.61 6.21
CA VAL A 202 -26.11 40.98 6.43
C VAL A 202 -26.22 39.45 6.49
N ILE A 203 -27.19 38.92 7.25
CA ILE A 203 -27.43 37.48 7.36
C ILE A 203 -27.91 36.91 6.02
N PHE A 204 -28.89 37.55 5.40
CA PHE A 204 -29.47 37.12 4.14
C PHE A 204 -28.42 37.07 3.03
N ARG A 205 -27.51 38.06 2.98
CA ARG A 205 -26.37 38.02 2.06
C ARG A 205 -25.55 36.75 2.25
N LYS A 206 -25.15 36.45 3.49
CA LYS A 206 -24.21 35.36 3.79
C LYS A 206 -24.82 33.97 3.61
N ILE A 207 -26.09 33.80 3.97
CA ILE A 207 -26.78 32.49 3.95
C ILE A 207 -27.47 32.23 2.60
N VAL A 208 -27.96 33.26 1.93
CA VAL A 208 -28.81 33.10 0.73
C VAL A 208 -28.14 33.67 -0.52
N ILE A 209 -27.77 34.96 -0.52
CA ILE A 209 -27.27 35.61 -1.74
C ILE A 209 -25.94 34.98 -2.20
N VAL A 210 -24.97 34.82 -1.31
CA VAL A 210 -23.64 34.29 -1.67
C VAL A 210 -23.72 32.86 -2.24
N PRO A 211 -24.42 31.89 -1.60
CA PRO A 211 -24.60 30.57 -2.20
C PRO A 211 -25.34 30.58 -3.54
N LEU A 212 -26.35 31.45 -3.70
CA LEU A 212 -27.09 31.58 -4.96
C LEU A 212 -26.23 32.16 -6.08
N LEU A 213 -25.45 33.21 -5.80
CA LEU A 213 -24.54 33.81 -6.78
C LEU A 213 -23.43 32.83 -7.18
N ALA A 214 -22.84 32.12 -6.22
CA ALA A 214 -21.84 31.09 -6.50
C ALA A 214 -22.43 29.94 -7.34
N CYS A 215 -23.69 29.56 -7.08
CA CYS A 215 -24.43 28.59 -7.88
C CYS A 215 -24.69 29.09 -9.31
N LEU A 216 -25.12 30.35 -9.48
CA LEU A 216 -25.35 30.97 -10.79
C LEU A 216 -24.06 31.07 -11.61
N LEU A 217 -22.97 31.52 -11.00
CA LEU A 217 -21.68 31.68 -11.68
C LEU A 217 -21.03 30.35 -12.03
N SER A 218 -21.10 29.35 -11.14
CA SER A 218 -20.62 28.00 -11.45
C SER A 218 -21.46 27.33 -12.55
N SER A 219 -22.78 27.55 -12.56
CA SER A 219 -23.65 27.07 -13.64
C SER A 219 -23.35 27.76 -14.97
N LEU A 220 -23.17 29.08 -14.98
CA LEU A 220 -22.83 29.84 -16.18
C LEU A 220 -21.46 29.44 -16.74
N GLY A 221 -20.46 29.30 -15.86
CA GLY A 221 -19.12 28.81 -16.25
C GLY A 221 -19.17 27.41 -16.85
N THR A 222 -19.99 26.52 -16.29
CA THR A 222 -20.18 25.17 -16.84
C THR A 222 -20.85 25.21 -18.22
N GLU A 223 -21.92 25.99 -18.41
CA GLU A 223 -22.63 26.08 -19.69
C GLU A 223 -21.78 26.77 -20.78
N LEU A 224 -20.94 27.75 -20.43
CA LEU A 224 -19.98 28.37 -21.36
C LEU A 224 -18.92 27.36 -21.84
N VAL A 225 -18.45 26.48 -20.96
CA VAL A 225 -17.56 25.37 -21.33
C VAL A 225 -18.27 24.37 -22.24
N MET A 226 -19.55 24.07 -21.99
CA MET A 226 -20.34 23.14 -22.81
C MET A 226 -20.67 23.69 -24.20
N CYS A 227 -20.81 25.02 -24.36
CA CYS A 227 -21.13 25.63 -25.64
C CYS A 227 -19.97 25.55 -26.66
N GLY A 228 -18.75 25.26 -26.21
CA GLY A 228 -17.56 25.09 -27.06
C GLY A 228 -17.28 23.65 -27.51
N SER A 229 -17.93 22.64 -26.91
CA SER A 229 -17.74 21.22 -27.22
C SER A 229 -19.05 20.60 -27.69
N SER A 230 -19.21 20.47 -29.01
CA SER A 230 -20.34 19.79 -29.63
C SER A 230 -20.30 18.29 -29.30
N GLY A 231 -21.03 17.86 -28.27
CA GLY A 231 -21.45 16.47 -28.07
C GLY A 231 -20.61 15.58 -27.14
N ASP A 232 -19.48 16.03 -26.63
CA ASP A 232 -18.66 15.20 -25.73
C ASP A 232 -19.15 15.22 -24.27
N ARG A 233 -19.18 14.02 -23.65
CA ARG A 233 -19.49 13.83 -22.23
C ARG A 233 -18.50 14.62 -21.38
N ILE A 234 -18.97 15.28 -20.31
CA ILE A 234 -18.11 16.00 -19.36
C ILE A 234 -17.10 15.01 -18.77
N LEU A 235 -15.85 15.10 -19.20
CA LEU A 235 -14.75 14.34 -18.62
C LEU A 235 -14.34 14.98 -17.29
N PRO A 236 -14.05 14.19 -16.26
CA PRO A 236 -13.54 14.73 -15.01
C PRO A 236 -12.20 15.43 -15.27
N PRO A 237 -11.87 16.48 -14.51
CA PRO A 237 -10.55 17.07 -14.55
C PRO A 237 -9.49 15.98 -14.39
N LYS A 238 -8.50 15.90 -15.30
CA LYS A 238 -7.39 14.92 -15.23
C LYS A 238 -6.71 14.90 -13.86
N LYS A 239 -6.71 16.06 -13.19
CA LYS A 239 -6.25 16.26 -11.81
C LYS A 239 -7.01 15.45 -10.76
N LEU A 240 -8.16 14.83 -11.03
CA LEU A 240 -8.91 14.00 -10.07
C LEU A 240 -8.64 12.51 -10.21
N GLY A 241 -7.91 12.10 -11.26
CA GLY A 241 -7.59 10.69 -11.53
C GLY A 241 -8.83 9.78 -11.59
N LEU A 242 -9.94 10.29 -12.11
CA LEU A 242 -11.21 9.57 -12.20
C LEU A 242 -11.32 8.90 -13.57
N ASP A 243 -11.23 7.56 -13.58
CA ASP A 243 -11.47 6.76 -14.77
C ASP A 243 -12.98 6.47 -14.92
N ILE A 244 -13.68 7.30 -15.69
CA ILE A 244 -15.11 7.14 -15.98
C ILE A 244 -15.35 5.97 -16.95
N GLN A 245 -14.34 5.51 -17.70
CA GLN A 245 -14.48 4.40 -18.64
C GLN A 245 -14.74 3.07 -17.92
N GLN A 246 -14.16 2.89 -16.73
CA GLN A 246 -14.46 1.75 -15.85
C GLN A 246 -15.95 1.69 -15.44
N LEU A 247 -16.62 2.83 -15.21
CA LEU A 247 -18.06 2.87 -14.89
C LEU A 247 -18.96 2.53 -16.08
N SER A 248 -18.57 2.89 -17.30
CA SER A 248 -19.29 2.46 -18.51
C SER A 248 -19.22 0.95 -18.69
N SER A 249 -18.08 0.31 -18.39
CA SER A 249 -17.97 -1.16 -18.47
C SER A 249 -18.90 -1.90 -17.50
N MET A 250 -19.14 -1.34 -16.31
CA MET A 250 -20.07 -1.89 -15.32
C MET A 250 -21.54 -1.66 -15.72
N ARG A 251 -21.89 -0.53 -16.35
CA ARG A 251 -23.26 -0.29 -16.86
C ARG A 251 -23.60 -1.17 -18.06
N SER A 252 -22.62 -1.53 -18.89
CA SER A 252 -22.81 -2.42 -20.04
C SER A 252 -23.06 -3.88 -19.66
N ALA A 253 -22.71 -4.28 -18.43
CA ALA A 253 -22.93 -5.65 -17.95
C ALA A 253 -24.41 -5.95 -17.60
N ASP A 254 -25.23 -4.92 -17.40
CA ASP A 254 -26.65 -5.05 -17.01
C ASP A 254 -27.64 -4.94 -18.18
N SER A 255 -27.18 -4.72 -19.42
CA SER A 255 -28.03 -4.71 -20.61
C SER A 255 -27.57 -5.76 -21.62
N ILE A 256 -28.18 -6.94 -21.53
CA ILE A 256 -28.20 -7.94 -22.60
C ILE A 256 -28.95 -7.32 -23.78
N ASP A 257 -28.22 -7.00 -24.85
CA ASP A 257 -28.60 -7.19 -26.27
C ASP A 257 -27.68 -6.32 -27.15
N VAL A 258 -26.78 -6.96 -27.91
CA VAL A 258 -26.05 -6.32 -29.02
C VAL A 258 -26.22 -7.18 -30.28
N PRO A 259 -26.87 -6.66 -31.35
CA PRO A 259 -26.88 -7.31 -32.65
C PRO A 259 -25.54 -7.07 -33.38
N PRO A 260 -25.18 -7.92 -34.36
CA PRO A 260 -23.86 -7.85 -34.97
C PRO A 260 -23.82 -6.72 -36.00
N SER A 261 -22.93 -5.76 -35.80
CA SER A 261 -22.47 -4.88 -36.88
C SER A 261 -20.95 -4.87 -36.92
N THR A 262 -20.46 -5.38 -38.03
CA THR A 262 -19.10 -5.38 -38.55
C THR A 262 -18.47 -3.99 -38.55
N SER A 263 -17.35 -3.83 -37.85
CA SER A 263 -16.24 -2.97 -38.28
C SER A 263 -14.96 -3.36 -37.52
N GLU A 264 -13.90 -3.60 -38.29
CA GLU A 264 -12.57 -3.94 -37.80
C GLU A 264 -11.94 -2.75 -37.06
N SER A 265 -11.74 -2.88 -35.75
CA SER A 265 -10.61 -2.26 -35.02
C SER A 265 -10.47 -2.83 -33.59
N GLY A 266 -9.35 -3.52 -33.32
CA GLY A 266 -8.67 -3.44 -32.02
C GLY A 266 -8.98 -4.44 -30.89
N GLY A 267 -9.63 -5.59 -31.13
CA GLY A 267 -9.74 -6.62 -30.08
C GLY A 267 -8.42 -7.40 -29.91
N ALA A 268 -7.81 -7.37 -28.72
CA ALA A 268 -6.61 -8.16 -28.43
C ALA A 268 -6.86 -9.67 -28.67
N SER A 269 -5.94 -10.34 -29.37
CA SER A 269 -6.00 -11.78 -29.65
C SER A 269 -6.13 -12.59 -28.35
N LYS A 270 -6.84 -13.73 -28.41
CA LYS A 270 -7.01 -14.63 -27.26
C LYS A 270 -5.65 -15.04 -26.65
N LEU A 271 -4.66 -15.30 -27.49
CA LEU A 271 -3.31 -15.68 -27.08
C LEU A 271 -2.60 -14.57 -26.29
N TRP A 272 -2.83 -13.31 -26.68
CA TRP A 272 -2.30 -12.14 -25.97
C TRP A 272 -2.83 -12.09 -24.54
N LEU A 273 -4.15 -12.20 -24.38
CA LEU A 273 -4.83 -12.17 -23.08
C LEU A 273 -4.37 -13.33 -22.17
N GLU A 274 -4.26 -14.54 -22.70
CA GLU A 274 -3.74 -15.70 -21.95
C GLU A 274 -2.32 -15.45 -21.43
N LYS A 275 -1.45 -14.86 -22.26
CA LYS A 275 -0.08 -14.54 -21.85
C LYS A 275 -0.02 -13.42 -20.80
N VAL A 276 -0.89 -12.40 -20.91
CA VAL A 276 -1.02 -11.35 -19.89
C VAL A 276 -1.43 -11.93 -18.54
N GLN A 277 -2.43 -12.83 -18.53
CA GLN A 277 -2.90 -13.49 -17.31
C GLN A 277 -1.82 -14.38 -16.69
N GLU A 278 -1.11 -15.14 -17.52
CA GLU A 278 0.02 -15.96 -17.09
C GLU A 278 1.10 -15.09 -16.45
N LEU A 279 1.50 -13.99 -17.08
CA LEU A 279 2.51 -13.06 -16.58
C LEU A 279 2.08 -12.40 -15.25
N ALA A 280 0.80 -12.00 -15.15
CA ALA A 280 0.21 -11.44 -13.93
C ALA A 280 0.21 -12.45 -12.76
N GLY A 281 0.12 -13.74 -13.07
CA GLY A 281 0.16 -14.84 -12.11
C GLY A 281 1.56 -15.16 -11.55
N ARG A 282 2.60 -14.40 -11.88
CA ARG A 282 4.00 -14.73 -11.49
C ARG A 282 4.56 -13.80 -10.40
N GLY A 283 3.86 -13.67 -9.29
CA GLY A 283 4.33 -12.95 -8.10
C GLY A 283 5.20 -13.81 -7.17
N MET A 284 6.14 -13.15 -6.50
CA MET A 284 7.06 -13.71 -5.50
C MET A 284 6.67 -13.27 -4.09
N THR A 285 6.62 -14.18 -3.12
CA THR A 285 6.47 -13.79 -1.70
C THR A 285 7.79 -13.28 -1.13
N ILE A 286 7.73 -12.53 -0.02
CA ILE A 286 8.95 -12.13 0.71
C ILE A 286 9.71 -13.36 1.23
N ARG A 287 9.01 -14.44 1.64
CA ARG A 287 9.68 -15.70 2.03
C ARG A 287 10.52 -16.27 0.89
N GLN A 288 9.95 -16.37 -0.31
CA GLN A 288 10.65 -16.88 -1.48
C GLN A 288 11.82 -15.96 -1.88
N LEU A 289 11.65 -14.65 -1.74
CA LEU A 289 12.71 -13.67 -2.02
C LEU A 289 13.88 -13.79 -1.03
N LEU A 290 13.60 -13.92 0.27
CA LEU A 290 14.60 -14.14 1.31
C LEU A 290 15.29 -15.50 1.14
N ASP A 291 14.53 -16.55 0.79
CA ASP A 291 15.07 -17.88 0.50
C ASP A 291 16.09 -17.84 -0.65
N PHE A 292 15.72 -17.15 -1.74
CA PHE A 292 16.63 -16.93 -2.85
C PHE A 292 17.86 -16.12 -2.43
N TYR A 293 17.67 -14.97 -1.76
CA TYR A 293 18.79 -14.12 -1.35
C TYR A 293 19.78 -14.86 -0.42
N ALA A 294 19.28 -15.65 0.53
CA ALA A 294 20.12 -16.38 1.47
C ALA A 294 21.00 -17.44 0.80
N SER A 295 20.55 -18.00 -0.33
CA SER A 295 21.32 -18.95 -1.14
C SER A 295 22.36 -18.32 -2.08
N LEU A 296 22.38 -16.99 -2.23
CA LEU A 296 23.45 -16.34 -2.97
C LEU A 296 24.74 -16.39 -2.16
N GLY A 297 25.87 -16.68 -2.79
CA GLY A 297 27.16 -16.89 -2.12
C GLY A 297 27.28 -18.24 -1.40
N HIS A 298 26.20 -19.02 -1.29
CA HIS A 298 26.22 -20.38 -0.75
C HIS A 298 25.26 -21.29 -1.53
N GLY A 299 25.80 -22.14 -2.40
CA GLY A 299 25.03 -23.05 -3.25
C GLY A 299 24.49 -22.40 -4.55
N SER A 300 24.51 -21.08 -4.67
CA SER A 300 24.23 -20.37 -5.92
C SER A 300 25.10 -19.11 -6.03
N MET A 301 25.72 -18.88 -7.20
CA MET A 301 26.62 -17.74 -7.45
C MET A 301 27.60 -17.53 -6.29
N GLU A 302 28.58 -18.44 -6.13
CA GLU A 302 29.51 -18.46 -4.99
C GLU A 302 30.28 -17.13 -4.81
N HIS A 303 30.55 -16.43 -5.91
CA HIS A 303 31.22 -15.13 -5.93
C HIS A 303 30.30 -13.93 -5.70
N PHE A 304 29.06 -14.13 -5.27
CA PHE A 304 28.12 -13.05 -5.01
C PHE A 304 28.64 -12.10 -3.93
N ASP A 305 28.67 -10.80 -4.25
CA ASP A 305 29.04 -9.73 -3.34
C ASP A 305 27.87 -8.73 -3.22
N PRO A 306 27.22 -8.60 -2.04
CA PRO A 306 26.12 -7.66 -1.82
C PRO A 306 26.45 -6.21 -2.18
N SER A 307 27.72 -5.83 -2.13
CA SER A 307 28.19 -4.47 -2.37
C SER A 307 28.56 -4.19 -3.83
N ARG A 308 28.74 -5.23 -4.66
CA ARG A 308 29.21 -5.11 -6.06
C ARG A 308 28.30 -5.77 -7.08
N SER A 309 27.73 -6.94 -6.77
CA SER A 309 26.92 -7.71 -7.71
C SER A 309 25.61 -7.00 -8.04
N THR A 310 25.40 -6.75 -9.33
CA THR A 310 24.20 -6.12 -9.87
C THR A 310 23.08 -7.14 -10.03
N THR A 311 21.86 -6.63 -10.21
CA THR A 311 20.70 -7.49 -10.52
C THR A 311 20.90 -8.23 -11.85
N HIS A 312 21.55 -7.60 -12.84
CA HIS A 312 21.93 -8.27 -14.08
C HIS A 312 22.81 -9.50 -13.83
N ASP A 313 23.82 -9.38 -12.96
CA ASP A 313 24.73 -10.48 -12.65
C ASP A 313 23.97 -11.64 -11.98
N VAL A 314 23.12 -11.33 -11.00
CA VAL A 314 22.29 -12.33 -10.30
C VAL A 314 21.29 -13.01 -11.25
N VAL A 315 20.69 -12.27 -12.19
CA VAL A 315 19.80 -12.86 -13.21
C VAL A 315 20.55 -13.92 -14.02
N ARG A 316 21.76 -13.59 -14.48
CA ARG A 316 22.57 -14.46 -15.35
C ARG A 316 23.19 -15.65 -14.62
N GLN A 317 23.75 -15.42 -13.44
CA GLN A 317 24.55 -16.41 -12.69
C GLN A 317 23.70 -17.26 -11.72
N ALA A 318 22.51 -16.80 -11.30
CA ALA A 318 21.70 -17.49 -10.30
C ALA A 318 20.25 -17.76 -10.75
N ILE A 319 19.53 -16.75 -11.26
CA ILE A 319 18.10 -16.91 -11.60
C ILE A 319 17.90 -17.87 -12.77
N ILE A 320 18.60 -17.63 -13.89
CA ILE A 320 18.50 -18.46 -15.10
C ILE A 320 18.86 -19.93 -14.84
N PRO A 321 20.02 -20.26 -14.23
CA PRO A 321 20.37 -21.66 -13.94
C PRO A 321 19.37 -22.35 -13.01
N ARG A 322 18.77 -21.62 -12.07
CA ARG A 322 17.88 -22.18 -11.04
C ARG A 322 16.40 -22.18 -11.42
N SER A 323 16.08 -21.84 -12.66
CA SER A 323 14.72 -21.85 -13.19
C SER A 323 14.51 -22.85 -14.33
N LEU A 324 15.39 -23.86 -14.43
CA LEU A 324 15.28 -24.98 -15.39
C LEU A 324 14.40 -26.14 -14.89
N GLN A 325 13.90 -26.07 -13.65
CA GLN A 325 13.04 -27.11 -13.08
C GLN A 325 12.00 -26.50 -12.15
N LEU A 326 10.79 -27.08 -12.14
CA LEU A 326 9.77 -26.75 -11.15
C LEU A 326 10.13 -27.36 -9.79
N ARG A 327 9.90 -26.59 -8.72
CA ARG A 327 10.17 -27.04 -7.35
C ARG A 327 8.88 -27.48 -6.68
N GLU A 328 8.96 -28.61 -5.97
CA GLU A 328 7.87 -29.06 -5.12
C GLU A 328 8.04 -28.48 -3.72
N ALA A 329 7.00 -27.82 -3.21
CA ALA A 329 6.97 -27.26 -1.86
C ALA A 329 5.77 -27.80 -1.07
N ARG A 330 5.96 -28.03 0.23
CA ARG A 330 4.90 -28.40 1.18
C ARG A 330 4.97 -27.58 2.45
N CYS A 331 3.86 -27.56 3.18
CA CYS A 331 3.83 -27.06 4.55
C CYS A 331 4.01 -28.24 5.51
N PHE A 332 4.72 -28.05 6.62
CA PHE A 332 4.90 -29.07 7.64
C PHE A 332 4.33 -28.60 8.97
N VAL A 333 3.60 -29.47 9.65
CA VAL A 333 3.26 -29.29 11.06
C VAL A 333 4.15 -30.22 11.87
N VAL A 334 4.90 -29.64 12.80
CA VAL A 334 5.79 -30.36 13.71
C VAL A 334 5.25 -30.19 15.12
N GLN A 335 4.73 -31.27 15.70
CA GLN A 335 4.29 -31.30 17.09
C GLN A 335 5.38 -31.95 17.95
N VAL A 336 5.96 -31.17 18.85
CA VAL A 336 6.97 -31.61 19.81
C VAL A 336 6.24 -32.07 21.07
N HIS A 337 6.27 -33.38 21.34
CA HIS A 337 5.53 -33.97 22.46
C HIS A 337 6.32 -33.88 23.76
N ARG A 338 7.48 -34.55 23.81
CA ARG A 338 8.32 -34.67 25.00
C ARG A 338 9.75 -35.07 24.64
N ALA A 339 10.68 -34.92 25.59
CA ALA A 339 11.99 -35.56 25.54
C ALA A 339 12.18 -36.49 26.75
N THR A 340 13.12 -37.43 26.68
CA THR A 340 13.47 -38.32 27.80
C THR A 340 14.97 -38.57 27.90
N GLY A 341 15.48 -38.67 29.12
CA GLY A 341 16.89 -38.98 29.38
C GLY A 341 17.84 -37.89 28.88
N LEU A 342 17.47 -36.62 29.02
CA LEU A 342 18.37 -35.49 28.75
C LEU A 342 19.54 -35.51 29.74
N ALA A 343 20.74 -35.14 29.28
CA ALA A 343 21.92 -35.04 30.12
C ALA A 343 21.73 -33.89 31.12
N THR A 344 22.01 -34.13 32.40
CA THR A 344 22.05 -33.08 33.42
C THR A 344 23.43 -32.43 33.38
N MET A 345 23.53 -31.22 32.84
CA MET A 345 24.80 -30.48 32.75
C MET A 345 25.20 -29.84 34.10
N ASP A 346 24.24 -29.60 34.99
CA ASP A 346 24.46 -28.93 36.27
C ASP A 346 24.54 -29.89 37.48
N LEU A 347 25.55 -29.69 38.34
CA LEU A 347 25.80 -30.50 39.54
C LEU A 347 24.91 -30.11 40.74
N MET A 348 24.27 -28.93 40.70
CA MET A 348 23.55 -28.32 41.83
C MET A 348 22.20 -27.65 41.45
N SER A 349 21.89 -27.45 40.17
CA SER A 349 20.58 -27.07 39.61
C SER A 349 20.14 -28.13 38.60
N GLY A 350 18.85 -28.38 38.44
CA GLY A 350 18.36 -29.23 37.35
C GLY A 350 18.31 -28.45 36.03
N SER A 351 18.30 -29.16 34.91
CA SER A 351 18.16 -28.58 33.58
C SER A 351 16.74 -28.05 33.33
N ASP A 352 16.65 -26.88 32.72
CA ASP A 352 15.47 -26.14 32.29
C ASP A 352 15.26 -26.23 30.75
N PRO A 353 14.95 -27.43 30.19
CA PRO A 353 15.01 -27.65 28.75
C PRO A 353 13.89 -27.01 27.94
N TYR A 354 14.24 -26.60 26.72
CA TYR A 354 13.31 -26.21 25.66
C TYR A 354 13.77 -26.71 24.28
N CYS A 355 12.83 -26.92 23.36
CA CYS A 355 13.11 -27.36 22.00
C CYS A 355 12.89 -26.24 20.97
N VAL A 356 13.78 -26.14 20.00
CA VAL A 356 13.73 -25.21 18.86
C VAL A 356 13.48 -26.01 17.59
N VAL A 357 12.43 -25.64 16.84
CA VAL A 357 12.08 -26.19 15.53
C VAL A 357 12.41 -25.15 14.47
N SER A 358 13.24 -25.52 13.49
CA SER A 358 13.65 -24.64 12.39
C SER A 358 13.81 -25.40 11.08
N VAL A 359 13.94 -24.66 9.98
CA VAL A 359 14.28 -25.19 8.66
C VAL A 359 15.69 -24.74 8.31
N GLN A 360 16.51 -25.64 7.77
CA GLN A 360 17.84 -25.33 7.27
C GLN A 360 17.93 -25.67 5.78
N GLY A 361 18.73 -24.90 5.04
CA GLY A 361 19.08 -25.23 3.67
C GLY A 361 20.36 -26.07 3.58
N PRO A 362 20.85 -26.34 2.36
CA PRO A 362 22.04 -27.19 2.13
C PRO A 362 23.31 -26.64 2.78
N SER A 363 23.40 -25.33 2.98
CA SER A 363 24.53 -24.65 3.61
C SER A 363 24.46 -24.61 5.14
N ALA A 364 23.58 -25.40 5.76
CA ALA A 364 23.27 -25.40 7.20
C ALA A 364 22.80 -24.04 7.76
N LEU A 365 22.50 -23.07 6.89
CA LEU A 365 21.98 -21.77 7.29
C LEU A 365 20.51 -21.88 7.72
N PRO A 366 20.14 -21.39 8.93
CA PRO A 366 18.76 -21.31 9.36
C PRO A 366 17.92 -20.42 8.44
N LYS A 367 16.69 -20.86 8.13
CA LYS A 367 15.72 -20.16 7.29
C LYS A 367 14.52 -19.70 8.10
N PRO A 368 14.66 -18.66 8.95
CA PRO A 368 13.60 -18.25 9.88
C PRO A 368 12.29 -17.84 9.19
N TRP A 369 12.34 -17.36 7.95
CA TRP A 369 11.15 -16.97 7.18
C TRP A 369 10.26 -18.16 6.83
N LYS A 370 10.73 -19.41 6.98
CA LYS A 370 9.90 -20.62 6.80
C LYS A 370 9.05 -20.95 8.01
N GLY A 371 9.16 -20.22 9.12
CA GLY A 371 8.37 -20.46 10.33
C GLY A 371 9.17 -21.19 11.40
N GLY A 372 8.48 -22.01 12.19
CA GLY A 372 9.09 -22.67 13.36
C GLY A 372 8.98 -21.83 14.63
N GLY A 373 9.79 -22.15 15.62
CA GLY A 373 9.76 -21.49 16.92
C GLY A 373 10.46 -22.29 18.00
N ARG A 374 10.32 -21.83 19.24
CA ARG A 374 10.78 -22.56 20.43
C ARG A 374 9.60 -22.91 21.32
N THR A 375 9.69 -24.04 22.01
CA THR A 375 8.72 -24.42 23.04
C THR A 375 8.87 -23.54 24.28
N SER A 376 7.89 -23.64 25.17
CA SER A 376 8.05 -23.27 26.57
C SER A 376 9.23 -24.04 27.20
N CYS A 377 9.79 -23.44 28.24
CA CYS A 377 10.86 -24.02 29.03
C CYS A 377 10.23 -24.73 30.23
N VAL A 378 10.66 -25.96 30.48
CA VAL A 378 10.18 -26.79 31.57
C VAL A 378 11.24 -26.79 32.66
N GLU A 379 10.88 -26.41 33.87
CA GLU A 379 11.86 -26.22 34.95
C GLU A 379 12.33 -27.56 35.54
N ASN A 380 13.65 -27.75 35.66
CA ASN A 380 14.32 -28.85 36.37
C ASN A 380 13.82 -30.27 36.04
N ASP A 381 13.56 -30.59 34.77
CA ASP A 381 13.04 -31.90 34.35
C ASP A 381 13.83 -32.50 33.18
N PRO A 382 14.56 -33.63 33.37
CA PRO A 382 15.26 -34.32 32.29
C PRO A 382 14.33 -35.11 31.35
N ASN A 383 13.01 -35.12 31.60
CA ASN A 383 11.98 -35.75 30.78
C ASN A 383 10.83 -34.77 30.45
N PRO A 384 11.11 -33.60 29.87
CA PRO A 384 10.15 -32.53 29.71
C PRO A 384 9.01 -32.91 28.76
N VAL A 385 7.80 -32.40 29.03
CA VAL A 385 6.61 -32.55 28.18
C VAL A 385 6.13 -31.18 27.73
N TRP A 386 6.09 -30.95 26.40
CA TRP A 386 5.70 -29.65 25.81
C TRP A 386 4.33 -29.72 25.13
N GLU A 387 4.12 -30.73 24.26
CA GLU A 387 2.92 -30.88 23.42
C GLU A 387 2.61 -29.65 22.53
N GLU A 388 3.65 -28.96 22.04
CA GLU A 388 3.53 -27.73 21.26
C GLU A 388 3.71 -27.99 19.75
N ALA A 389 2.90 -27.32 18.92
CA ALA A 389 2.89 -27.48 17.48
C ALA A 389 3.38 -26.24 16.72
N PHE A 390 4.28 -26.46 15.75
CA PHE A 390 4.88 -25.44 14.91
C PHE A 390 4.49 -25.65 13.44
N LEU A 391 4.29 -24.55 12.71
CA LEU A 391 4.03 -24.56 11.27
C LEU A 391 5.28 -24.10 10.54
N LEU A 392 5.67 -24.89 9.55
CA LEU A 392 6.71 -24.59 8.58
C LEU A 392 6.07 -24.45 7.20
N GLU A 393 6.42 -23.41 6.47
CA GLU A 393 5.82 -23.02 5.19
C GLU A 393 6.89 -23.02 4.09
N ASP A 394 6.48 -23.27 2.84
CA ASP A 394 7.34 -23.28 1.65
C ASP A 394 8.62 -24.14 1.81
N VAL A 395 8.50 -25.32 2.42
CA VAL A 395 9.61 -26.28 2.56
C VAL A 395 9.81 -27.01 1.23
N TYR A 396 10.95 -26.82 0.59
CA TYR A 396 11.30 -27.34 -0.72
C TYR A 396 11.88 -28.75 -0.63
N ARG A 397 11.35 -29.62 -1.48
CA ARG A 397 11.76 -31.01 -1.60
C ARG A 397 13.24 -31.12 -2.00
N GLY A 398 14.03 -31.91 -1.29
CA GLY A 398 15.44 -32.16 -1.59
C GLY A 398 16.40 -30.98 -1.38
N GLU A 399 15.89 -29.77 -1.10
CA GLU A 399 16.70 -28.59 -0.77
C GLU A 399 16.71 -28.27 0.72
N ASP A 400 15.60 -28.51 1.43
CA ASP A 400 15.47 -28.16 2.85
C ASP A 400 15.47 -29.40 3.76
N SER A 401 15.98 -29.22 4.98
CA SER A 401 15.85 -30.18 6.08
C SER A 401 15.19 -29.53 7.30
N LEU A 402 14.51 -30.36 8.10
CA LEU A 402 13.94 -29.92 9.37
C LEU A 402 15.00 -30.09 10.46
N HIS A 403 15.24 -29.06 11.26
CA HIS A 403 16.22 -29.11 12.33
C HIS A 403 15.54 -28.90 13.67
N LEU A 404 15.68 -29.88 14.57
CA LEU A 404 15.19 -29.84 15.94
C LEU A 404 16.38 -29.83 16.89
N SER A 405 16.48 -28.82 17.74
CA SER A 405 17.53 -28.74 18.76
C SER A 405 16.93 -28.51 20.14
N VAL A 406 17.49 -29.16 21.15
CA VAL A 406 17.09 -29.00 22.55
C VAL A 406 18.21 -28.30 23.29
N TRP A 407 17.82 -27.31 24.09
CA TRP A 407 18.70 -26.39 24.80
C TRP A 407 18.31 -26.36 26.26
N ASP A 408 19.29 -26.19 27.12
CA ASP A 408 19.11 -25.90 28.54
C ASP A 408 19.10 -24.38 28.74
N ARG A 409 18.13 -23.85 29.50
CA ARG A 409 18.09 -22.41 29.76
C ARG A 409 18.90 -22.08 31.00
N ASP A 410 19.87 -21.19 30.82
CA ASP A 410 20.67 -20.67 31.92
C ASP A 410 20.25 -19.26 32.33
N PHE A 411 20.28 -18.99 33.64
CA PHE A 411 19.89 -17.68 34.18
C PHE A 411 21.00 -16.62 34.06
N LEU A 412 22.26 -17.04 33.95
CA LEU A 412 23.45 -16.16 33.99
C LEU A 412 24.50 -16.45 32.90
N SER A 413 24.43 -17.61 32.25
CA SER A 413 25.29 -18.03 31.13
C SER A 413 24.50 -18.12 29.81
N SER A 414 25.20 -18.38 28.71
CA SER A 414 24.56 -18.74 27.44
C SER A 414 24.01 -20.16 27.51
N ASP A 415 22.75 -20.35 27.10
CA ASP A 415 22.07 -21.64 27.02
C ASP A 415 22.95 -22.77 26.42
N ASP A 416 23.00 -23.91 27.12
CA ASP A 416 23.80 -25.08 26.72
C ASP A 416 23.04 -26.01 25.76
N PRO A 417 23.67 -26.50 24.67
CA PRO A 417 23.03 -27.45 23.76
C PRO A 417 22.96 -28.85 24.38
N LEU A 418 21.74 -29.37 24.56
CA LEU A 418 21.50 -30.72 25.09
C LEU A 418 21.42 -31.79 23.99
N GLY A 419 21.14 -31.38 22.75
CA GLY A 419 21.11 -32.28 21.60
C GLY A 419 20.54 -31.62 20.35
N CYS A 420 20.96 -32.09 19.18
CA CYS A 420 20.40 -31.65 17.91
C CYS A 420 20.05 -32.83 17.00
N LEU A 421 19.18 -32.57 16.03
CA LEU A 421 18.80 -33.52 15.02
C LEU A 421 18.40 -32.81 13.72
N SER A 422 18.96 -33.31 12.61
CA SER A 422 18.54 -32.97 11.26
C SER A 422 17.68 -34.10 10.68
N VAL A 423 16.48 -33.74 10.22
CA VAL A 423 15.49 -34.67 9.67
C VAL A 423 15.23 -34.32 8.21
N GLU A 424 15.51 -35.27 7.33
CA GLU A 424 15.22 -35.16 5.90
C GLU A 424 13.71 -35.12 5.63
N THR A 425 13.26 -34.12 4.88
CA THR A 425 11.83 -33.90 4.60
C THR A 425 11.21 -35.01 3.74
N GLU A 426 12.01 -35.72 2.94
CA GLU A 426 11.56 -36.82 2.05
C GLU A 426 10.81 -37.90 2.81
N ARG A 427 11.25 -38.24 4.02
CA ARG A 427 10.68 -39.30 4.85
C ARG A 427 9.20 -39.07 5.17
N PHE A 428 8.79 -37.81 5.20
CA PHE A 428 7.44 -37.39 5.58
C PHE A 428 6.66 -36.80 4.41
N TRP A 429 7.25 -36.76 3.21
CA TRP A 429 6.68 -36.07 2.06
C TRP A 429 5.29 -36.61 1.70
N GLN A 430 5.02 -37.90 1.91
CA GLN A 430 3.72 -38.50 1.60
C GLN A 430 2.59 -38.19 2.60
N GLY A 431 2.89 -37.46 3.70
CA GLY A 431 1.88 -37.02 4.67
C GLY A 431 1.59 -38.02 5.79
N LEU A 432 2.41 -39.05 5.97
CA LEU A 432 2.30 -39.96 7.11
C LEU A 432 2.72 -39.24 8.40
N SER A 433 1.79 -39.19 9.37
CA SER A 433 2.01 -38.64 10.70
C SER A 433 2.19 -39.79 11.69
N LEU A 434 3.42 -40.00 12.15
CA LEU A 434 3.73 -40.94 13.22
C LEU A 434 4.59 -40.24 14.25
N VAL A 435 4.32 -40.51 15.53
CA VAL A 435 5.22 -40.11 16.61
C VAL A 435 6.55 -40.81 16.36
N GLN A 436 7.57 -40.04 16.02
CA GLN A 436 8.91 -40.55 15.83
C GLN A 436 9.69 -40.41 17.13
N GLN A 437 10.33 -41.50 17.52
CA GLN A 437 11.37 -41.50 18.52
C GLN A 437 12.68 -41.17 17.81
N LEU A 438 13.28 -40.06 18.21
CA LEU A 438 14.40 -39.43 17.54
C LEU A 438 15.55 -39.33 18.53
N GLN A 439 16.72 -39.88 18.16
CA GLN A 439 17.90 -39.87 19.03
C GLN A 439 18.72 -38.61 18.77
N PHE A 440 19.19 -37.94 19.82
CA PHE A 440 20.06 -36.78 19.66
C PHE A 440 21.49 -37.19 19.30
N GLU A 441 22.11 -36.37 18.44
CA GLU A 441 23.55 -36.41 18.21
C GLU A 441 24.25 -35.51 19.25
N ASN A 442 25.34 -35.99 19.85
CA ASN A 442 26.08 -35.30 20.89
C ASN A 442 26.99 -34.20 20.27
N PRO A 443 27.00 -32.95 20.76
CA PRO A 443 27.92 -31.92 20.28
C PRO A 443 29.39 -32.15 20.65
N SER A 444 29.68 -32.93 21.70
CA SER A 444 31.05 -33.23 22.18
C SER A 444 31.57 -34.58 21.68
N GLU A 445 32.86 -34.64 21.27
CA GLU A 445 33.52 -35.75 20.56
C GLU A 445 33.56 -37.13 21.27
N ASP A 446 33.04 -37.28 22.48
CA ASP A 446 33.02 -38.55 23.21
C ASP A 446 31.60 -39.14 23.27
N GLY A 447 31.40 -40.27 22.58
CA GLY A 447 30.11 -40.91 22.27
C GLY A 447 29.27 -41.46 23.44
N GLU A 448 29.08 -40.69 24.51
CA GLU A 448 28.04 -40.94 25.51
C GLU A 448 26.67 -40.43 25.02
N ARG A 449 25.65 -41.24 25.30
CA ARG A 449 24.31 -41.18 24.70
C ARG A 449 23.52 -39.99 25.25
N CYS A 450 23.16 -39.05 24.37
CA CYS A 450 22.18 -37.98 24.65
C CYS A 450 20.76 -38.51 24.44
N GLY A 451 19.77 -38.00 25.17
CA GLY A 451 18.41 -38.54 25.28
C GLY A 451 17.58 -38.69 23.99
N TRP A 452 16.28 -38.90 24.16
CA TRP A 452 15.33 -39.12 23.06
C TRP A 452 14.34 -37.96 22.94
N LEU A 453 13.99 -37.58 21.72
CA LEU A 453 12.91 -36.66 21.39
C LEU A 453 11.72 -37.42 20.78
N TYR A 454 10.52 -37.07 21.20
CA TYR A 454 9.28 -37.58 20.62
C TYR A 454 8.56 -36.45 19.89
N ALA A 455 8.48 -36.55 18.57
CA ALA A 455 7.82 -35.54 17.74
C ALA A 455 6.98 -36.18 16.63
N SER A 456 5.84 -35.56 16.31
CA SER A 456 5.03 -35.91 15.14
C SER A 456 5.26 -34.89 14.04
N ILE A 457 5.61 -35.36 12.85
CA ILE A 457 5.89 -34.50 11.68
C ILE A 457 4.89 -34.88 10.59
N THR A 458 4.20 -33.90 10.01
CA THR A 458 3.19 -34.15 8.97
C THR A 458 3.29 -33.13 7.86
N ALA A 459 3.37 -33.61 6.62
CA ALA A 459 3.42 -32.77 5.42
C ALA A 459 2.01 -32.53 4.83
N TYR A 460 1.75 -31.28 4.44
CA TYR A 460 0.49 -30.83 3.85
C TYR A 460 0.75 -30.13 2.51
N ALA A 461 -0.08 -30.45 1.51
CA ALA A 461 -0.04 -29.76 0.21
C ALA A 461 -0.69 -28.36 0.26
N SER A 462 -1.63 -28.14 1.18
CA SER A 462 -2.33 -26.86 1.35
C SER A 462 -1.95 -26.21 2.68
N LEU A 463 -1.68 -24.91 2.63
CA LEU A 463 -1.40 -24.09 3.82
C LEU A 463 -2.60 -24.02 4.76
N GLU A 464 -3.83 -23.95 4.22
CA GLU A 464 -5.05 -23.88 5.02
C GLU A 464 -5.20 -25.13 5.89
N LYS A 465 -5.04 -26.31 5.28
CA LYS A 465 -5.06 -27.60 6.01
C LYS A 465 -3.96 -27.70 7.07
N ALA A 466 -2.78 -27.16 6.78
CA ALA A 466 -1.67 -27.15 7.74
C ALA A 466 -1.98 -26.22 8.94
N LYS A 467 -2.60 -25.06 8.69
CA LYS A 467 -3.03 -24.14 9.75
C LYS A 467 -4.13 -24.75 10.62
N GLU A 468 -5.13 -25.39 10.01
CA GLU A 468 -6.19 -26.11 10.72
C GLU A 468 -5.61 -27.23 11.60
N ALA A 469 -4.67 -28.01 11.07
CA ALA A 469 -4.01 -29.07 11.83
C ALA A 469 -3.19 -28.55 13.00
N LYS A 470 -2.45 -27.44 12.82
CA LYS A 470 -1.74 -26.77 13.92
C LYS A 470 -2.70 -26.31 15.01
N GLU A 471 -3.81 -25.68 14.63
CA GLU A 471 -4.81 -25.18 15.57
C GLU A 471 -5.49 -26.35 16.33
N ALA A 472 -5.83 -27.44 15.63
CA ALA A 472 -6.38 -28.63 16.24
C ALA A 472 -5.43 -29.25 17.29
N ALA A 473 -4.12 -29.32 16.99
CA ALA A 473 -3.12 -29.78 17.95
C ALA A 473 -3.07 -28.90 19.21
N HIS A 474 -3.18 -27.58 19.04
CA HIS A 474 -3.23 -26.62 20.16
C HIS A 474 -4.49 -26.76 21.03
N ILE A 475 -5.65 -27.00 20.41
CA ILE A 475 -6.91 -27.25 21.14
C ILE A 475 -6.83 -28.55 21.96
N ILE A 476 -6.23 -29.61 21.41
CA ILE A 476 -6.03 -30.87 22.12
C ILE A 476 -5.11 -30.66 23.34
N GLN A 477 -4.06 -29.85 23.21
CA GLN A 477 -3.16 -29.50 24.31
C GLN A 477 -3.89 -28.79 25.46
N THR A 478 -4.66 -27.74 25.16
CA THR A 478 -5.39 -26.93 26.17
C THR A 478 -6.53 -27.66 26.86
N SER A 479 -7.15 -28.65 26.18
CA SER A 479 -8.23 -29.47 26.73
C SER A 479 -7.78 -30.64 27.62
N ARG A 480 -6.51 -31.05 27.55
CA ARG A 480 -5.93 -32.13 28.38
C ARG A 480 -5.35 -31.66 29.71
N MET A 481 -5.27 -30.35 29.97
CA MET A 481 -4.88 -29.86 31.30
C MET A 481 -6.03 -30.05 32.31
N PRO A 482 -5.81 -30.71 33.46
CA PRO A 482 -6.86 -30.93 34.44
C PRO A 482 -7.23 -29.60 35.11
N ARG A 483 -8.41 -29.06 34.79
CA ARG A 483 -9.07 -28.05 35.63
C ARG A 483 -9.52 -28.73 36.92
N SER A 484 -8.90 -28.35 38.04
CA SER A 484 -9.38 -28.67 39.38
C SER A 484 -10.76 -28.03 39.60
N GLY A 485 -11.80 -28.86 39.78
CA GLY A 485 -13.14 -28.43 40.23
C GLY A 485 -14.30 -29.02 39.42
N PRO A 486 -15.41 -29.46 40.06
CA PRO A 486 -16.26 -30.51 39.49
C PRO A 486 -17.42 -30.01 38.63
N ARG A 487 -17.91 -30.95 37.81
CA ARG A 487 -19.19 -30.98 37.06
C ARG A 487 -19.24 -30.24 35.73
N ILE A 488 -18.75 -30.92 34.68
CA ILE A 488 -19.45 -30.94 33.38
C ILE A 488 -19.41 -32.37 32.86
N THR A 489 -20.32 -33.23 33.32
CA THR A 489 -20.53 -34.59 32.76
C THR A 489 -21.72 -34.66 31.79
N SER A 490 -22.38 -33.54 31.48
CA SER A 490 -23.52 -33.51 30.55
C SER A 490 -23.16 -33.13 29.11
N LEU A 491 -22.11 -32.35 28.88
CA LEU A 491 -21.70 -31.94 27.51
C LEU A 491 -20.90 -33.02 26.76
N TRP A 492 -20.13 -33.84 27.48
CA TRP A 492 -19.32 -34.92 26.88
C TRP A 492 -20.15 -36.05 26.26
N ARG A 493 -21.39 -36.24 26.73
CA ARG A 493 -22.30 -37.26 26.19
C ARG A 493 -22.94 -36.83 24.87
N GLN A 494 -22.94 -35.53 24.57
CA GLN A 494 -23.53 -34.94 23.35
C GLN A 494 -22.51 -34.80 22.20
N MET A 495 -21.22 -34.63 22.50
CA MET A 495 -20.17 -34.62 21.46
C MET A 495 -19.72 -36.02 21.02
N LYS A 496 -19.74 -37.03 21.91
CA LYS A 496 -19.46 -38.43 21.53
C LYS A 496 -20.53 -39.05 20.64
N SER A 497 -21.77 -38.57 20.68
CA SER A 497 -22.83 -39.07 19.80
C SER A 497 -22.77 -38.52 18.38
N GLN A 498 -22.03 -37.43 18.12
CA GLN A 498 -21.82 -36.90 16.76
C GLN A 498 -20.55 -37.44 16.08
N SER A 499 -19.52 -37.84 16.84
CA SER A 499 -18.30 -38.43 16.26
C SER A 499 -18.44 -39.93 15.93
N SER A 500 -19.34 -40.65 16.61
CA SER A 500 -19.55 -42.08 16.36
C SER A 500 -20.36 -42.37 15.08
N SER A 501 -21.11 -41.41 14.54
CA SER A 501 -21.84 -41.59 13.27
C SER A 501 -20.99 -41.30 12.04
N MET A 502 -19.83 -40.65 12.20
CA MET A 502 -18.95 -40.27 11.07
C MET A 502 -17.90 -41.34 10.75
N LEU A 503 -17.57 -42.21 11.72
CA LEU A 503 -16.51 -43.24 11.58
C LEU A 503 -17.04 -44.65 11.26
N ALA A 504 -18.35 -44.87 11.20
CA ALA A 504 -18.95 -46.17 10.88
C ALA A 504 -19.40 -46.32 9.40
N GLY A 505 -19.21 -45.28 8.57
CA GLY A 505 -19.65 -45.27 7.17
C GLY A 505 -18.57 -45.56 6.12
N LEU A 506 -17.34 -45.93 6.52
CA LEU A 506 -16.20 -46.09 5.60
C LEU A 506 -15.70 -47.53 5.46
N ALA A 507 -16.56 -48.53 5.69
CA ALA A 507 -16.27 -49.92 5.36
C ALA A 507 -17.55 -50.66 4.96
N GLY A 508 -17.74 -50.92 3.66
CA GLY A 508 -18.83 -51.77 3.16
C GLY A 508 -19.27 -51.46 1.72
N GLU A 509 -18.55 -52.08 0.77
CA GLU A 509 -18.98 -52.68 -0.51
C GLU A 509 -20.00 -52.02 -1.48
N ASP A 510 -19.57 -52.07 -2.75
CA ASP A 510 -20.28 -52.47 -3.98
C ASP A 510 -21.03 -51.49 -4.91
N VAL A 511 -20.51 -51.50 -6.15
CA VAL A 511 -21.04 -51.28 -7.49
C VAL A 511 -22.56 -51.12 -7.63
N GLY A 512 -22.99 -50.00 -8.23
CA GLY A 512 -24.35 -49.79 -8.77
C GLY A 512 -24.46 -48.48 -9.55
N THR A 513 -25.09 -48.55 -10.72
CA THR A 513 -25.18 -47.56 -11.81
C THR A 513 -26.20 -46.43 -11.61
N ASP A 514 -26.03 -45.36 -12.43
CA ASP A 514 -27.02 -44.32 -12.82
C ASP A 514 -27.43 -43.29 -11.74
N ALA A 515 -27.76 -42.02 -11.99
CA ALA A 515 -27.63 -41.04 -13.07
C ALA A 515 -28.08 -39.69 -12.45
N ASP A 516 -27.64 -38.57 -13.07
CA ASP A 516 -28.22 -37.21 -13.04
C ASP A 516 -28.32 -36.41 -11.72
N GLU A 517 -27.45 -35.40 -11.56
CA GLU A 517 -27.90 -33.99 -11.63
C GLU A 517 -26.71 -33.04 -11.91
N GLN A 518 -26.85 -32.26 -12.99
CA GLN A 518 -25.80 -31.47 -13.63
C GLN A 518 -25.61 -30.09 -13.00
N ALA A 519 -24.35 -29.77 -12.72
CA ALA A 519 -23.84 -28.41 -12.74
C ALA A 519 -23.83 -27.86 -14.18
N VAL A 520 -24.24 -26.60 -14.36
CA VAL A 520 -24.07 -25.88 -15.63
C VAL A 520 -22.70 -25.18 -15.65
N ILE A 521 -21.95 -25.51 -16.70
CA ILE A 521 -20.56 -25.20 -17.04
C ILE A 521 -20.48 -24.00 -17.99
N GLY A 522 -19.32 -23.33 -17.99
CA GLY A 522 -18.69 -22.74 -19.18
C GLY A 522 -17.21 -22.45 -18.90
N SER A 523 -16.30 -23.42 -18.93
CA SER A 523 -15.47 -23.91 -20.08
C SER A 523 -14.48 -22.87 -20.63
N GLY A 524 -13.17 -23.10 -20.73
CA GLY A 524 -12.38 -24.29 -20.45
C GLY A 524 -10.86 -24.03 -20.59
N PHE A 525 -10.07 -24.80 -19.85
CA PHE A 525 -8.66 -25.05 -20.11
C PHE A 525 -8.44 -26.55 -19.85
N SER A 526 -7.99 -27.29 -20.86
CA SER A 526 -7.77 -28.74 -20.81
C SER A 526 -6.39 -29.02 -20.20
N PRO A 527 -6.28 -29.72 -19.06
CA PRO A 527 -5.01 -30.25 -18.60
C PRO A 527 -4.84 -31.65 -19.20
N SER A 528 -4.19 -31.74 -20.37
CA SER A 528 -3.82 -33.04 -20.92
C SER A 528 -2.33 -33.11 -21.24
N LYS A 529 -1.69 -34.09 -20.58
CA LYS A 529 -0.29 -34.57 -20.66
C LYS A 529 0.74 -33.89 -19.75
N LEU A 530 0.61 -34.12 -18.44
CA LEU A 530 1.79 -34.35 -17.59
C LEU A 530 1.76 -35.81 -17.15
N ARG A 531 2.64 -36.63 -17.74
CA ARG A 531 2.91 -37.97 -17.24
C ARG A 531 3.81 -37.83 -16.02
N CYS A 532 3.27 -38.16 -14.86
CA CYS A 532 4.04 -38.42 -13.66
C CYS A 532 4.74 -39.77 -13.86
N ALA A 533 6.07 -39.79 -13.92
CA ALA A 533 6.86 -41.02 -13.97
C ALA A 533 7.80 -41.05 -12.75
N SER A 534 7.37 -41.79 -11.72
CA SER A 534 8.25 -42.33 -10.68
C SER A 534 8.94 -43.59 -11.20
N ARG A 535 10.26 -43.55 -11.44
CA ARG A 535 11.24 -44.67 -11.50
C ARG A 535 12.60 -44.03 -11.84
N GLY A 536 13.68 -44.29 -11.12
CA GLY A 536 14.36 -45.58 -11.05
C GLY A 536 15.53 -45.56 -12.05
N ILE A 537 16.75 -45.50 -11.52
CA ILE A 537 18.06 -45.35 -12.15
C ILE A 537 18.23 -46.15 -13.48
N LEU A 538 18.90 -45.50 -14.45
CA LEU A 538 19.52 -45.97 -15.71
C LEU A 538 18.79 -45.65 -17.03
N SER A 539 19.05 -44.46 -17.59
CA SER A 539 19.54 -44.24 -18.97
C SER A 539 19.64 -42.75 -19.27
N GLU A 540 20.80 -42.27 -19.72
CA GLU A 540 21.04 -40.91 -20.21
C GLU A 540 20.32 -40.69 -21.56
N GLU A 541 19.00 -40.47 -21.53
CA GLU A 541 18.33 -39.71 -22.58
C GLU A 541 18.34 -38.26 -22.13
N ARG A 542 18.99 -37.36 -22.90
CA ARG A 542 18.91 -35.91 -22.66
C ARG A 542 17.45 -35.49 -22.86
N GLU A 543 16.66 -35.48 -21.79
CA GLU A 543 15.39 -34.77 -21.78
C GLU A 543 15.67 -33.30 -22.13
N ASP A 544 14.94 -32.77 -23.11
CA ASP A 544 15.04 -31.37 -23.52
C ASP A 544 14.70 -30.46 -22.32
N MET A 545 15.73 -29.89 -21.68
CA MET A 545 15.57 -29.05 -20.49
C MET A 545 14.83 -27.75 -20.85
N GLU A 546 13.56 -27.66 -20.45
CA GLU A 546 12.73 -26.46 -20.63
C GLU A 546 12.91 -25.48 -19.46
N GLY A 547 13.10 -24.20 -19.78
CA GLY A 547 13.27 -23.12 -18.82
C GLY A 547 11.98 -22.37 -18.48
N TYR A 548 11.78 -22.11 -17.19
CA TYR A 548 10.64 -21.40 -16.62
C TYR A 548 11.05 -20.02 -16.09
N ALA A 549 10.07 -19.12 -15.89
CA ALA A 549 10.27 -17.98 -15.01
C ALA A 549 10.57 -18.47 -13.59
N TYR A 550 11.48 -17.80 -12.88
CA TYR A 550 11.87 -18.23 -11.54
C TYR A 550 10.68 -18.25 -10.57
N ALA A 551 9.80 -17.25 -10.64
CA ALA A 551 8.57 -17.19 -9.86
C ALA A 551 7.67 -18.41 -10.09
N THR A 552 7.58 -18.90 -11.34
CA THR A 552 6.85 -20.12 -11.70
C THR A 552 7.54 -21.35 -11.12
N ALA A 553 8.87 -21.44 -11.24
CA ALA A 553 9.68 -22.54 -10.73
C ALA A 553 9.50 -22.73 -9.21
N VAL A 554 9.64 -21.66 -8.42
CA VAL A 554 9.53 -21.74 -6.95
C VAL A 554 8.10 -21.86 -6.44
N SER A 555 7.09 -21.57 -7.28
CA SER A 555 5.69 -21.74 -6.95
C SER A 555 5.14 -23.12 -7.35
N GLY A 556 5.96 -23.95 -8.00
CA GLY A 556 5.57 -25.24 -8.55
C GLY A 556 4.52 -25.11 -9.66
N GLY A 557 4.62 -24.06 -10.49
CA GLY A 557 3.67 -23.78 -11.57
C GLY A 557 2.34 -23.12 -11.14
N ARG A 558 2.12 -22.91 -9.84
CA ARG A 558 0.87 -22.30 -9.33
C ARG A 558 0.86 -20.79 -9.56
N ALA A 559 -0.29 -20.27 -9.98
CA ALA A 559 -0.50 -18.83 -10.18
C ALA A 559 -0.56 -18.08 -8.83
N ASN A 560 0.30 -17.08 -8.69
CA ASN A 560 0.45 -16.20 -7.54
C ASN A 560 0.32 -14.73 -7.98
N PHE A 561 -0.90 -14.21 -8.01
CA PHE A 561 -1.12 -12.79 -8.33
C PHE A 561 -0.45 -11.87 -7.31
N ALA A 562 0.37 -10.93 -7.81
CA ALA A 562 1.10 -9.98 -6.99
C ALA A 562 0.22 -8.83 -6.52
N ALA A 563 0.41 -8.39 -5.28
CA ALA A 563 -0.24 -7.20 -4.74
C ALA A 563 0.47 -5.91 -5.16
N LYS A 564 1.76 -6.02 -5.50
CA LYS A 564 2.61 -4.89 -5.85
C LYS A 564 3.52 -5.22 -7.01
N MET A 565 3.72 -4.29 -7.94
CA MET A 565 4.77 -4.38 -8.96
C MET A 565 6.00 -3.57 -8.55
N VAL A 566 7.19 -4.09 -8.81
CA VAL A 566 8.45 -3.41 -8.50
C VAL A 566 9.11 -2.92 -9.78
N THR A 567 9.20 -1.60 -9.92
CA THR A 567 10.01 -0.94 -10.94
C THR A 567 11.43 -0.79 -10.43
N HIS A 568 12.39 -1.37 -11.16
CA HIS A 568 13.79 -1.35 -10.79
C HIS A 568 14.70 -1.39 -12.02
N SER A 569 15.94 -0.93 -11.83
CA SER A 569 17.00 -1.04 -12.83
C SER A 569 17.82 -2.30 -12.59
N TRP A 570 18.23 -2.97 -13.67
CA TRP A 570 19.11 -4.13 -13.58
C TRP A 570 20.58 -3.77 -13.29
N ARG A 571 20.95 -2.49 -13.45
CA ARG A 571 22.25 -1.97 -13.05
C ARG A 571 22.36 -1.79 -11.52
N ASN A 572 21.23 -1.74 -10.83
CA ASN A 572 21.22 -1.61 -9.37
C ASN A 572 21.81 -2.86 -8.73
N LYS A 573 22.46 -2.67 -7.58
CA LYS A 573 22.91 -3.77 -6.73
C LYS A 573 21.72 -4.63 -6.35
N PHE A 574 21.88 -5.95 -6.44
CA PHE A 574 20.77 -6.86 -6.16
C PHE A 574 20.31 -6.76 -4.69
N SER A 575 21.26 -6.55 -3.76
CA SER A 575 20.98 -6.27 -2.34
C SER A 575 20.08 -5.05 -2.14
N HIS A 576 20.25 -3.99 -2.94
CA HIS A 576 19.44 -2.77 -2.86
C HIS A 576 18.02 -3.01 -3.37
N LEU A 577 17.86 -3.79 -4.44
CA LEU A 577 16.54 -4.20 -4.92
C LEU A 577 15.75 -4.93 -3.83
N VAL A 578 16.37 -5.95 -3.21
CA VAL A 578 15.72 -6.71 -2.13
C VAL A 578 15.46 -5.81 -0.92
N ALA A 579 16.42 -4.98 -0.52
CA ALA A 579 16.26 -4.03 0.57
C ALA A 579 15.10 -3.05 0.33
N ALA A 580 14.90 -2.56 -0.89
CA ALA A 580 13.79 -1.69 -1.24
C ALA A 580 12.43 -2.40 -1.11
N VAL A 581 12.34 -3.67 -1.49
CA VAL A 581 11.14 -4.51 -1.28
C VAL A 581 10.87 -4.70 0.21
N LEU A 582 11.90 -5.00 1.00
CA LEU A 582 11.77 -5.12 2.46
C LEU A 582 11.40 -3.78 3.11
N ALA A 583 11.93 -2.66 2.63
CA ALA A 583 11.58 -1.32 3.08
C ALA A 583 10.11 -1.02 2.81
N ASP A 584 9.58 -1.43 1.66
CA ASP A 584 8.15 -1.34 1.39
C ASP A 584 7.31 -2.12 2.38
N ALA A 585 7.63 -3.40 2.60
CA ALA A 585 6.94 -4.27 3.55
C ALA A 585 6.99 -3.71 4.99
N LEU A 586 8.14 -3.16 5.40
CA LEU A 586 8.33 -2.55 6.71
C LEU A 586 7.83 -1.10 6.79
N ASN A 587 7.23 -0.56 5.72
CA ASN A 587 6.79 0.83 5.61
C ASN A 587 7.90 1.83 5.95
N ALA A 588 9.13 1.52 5.56
CA ALA A 588 10.30 2.38 5.63
C ALA A 588 10.43 3.18 4.31
N GLU A 589 10.88 4.43 4.42
CA GLU A 589 11.13 5.32 3.29
C GLU A 589 12.53 5.11 2.70
N LYS A 590 13.49 4.80 3.58
CA LYS A 590 14.88 4.48 3.23
C LYS A 590 15.13 2.98 3.34
N TYR A 591 16.16 2.49 2.66
CA TYR A 591 16.53 1.07 2.69
C TYR A 591 18.01 0.79 3.00
N ASP A 592 18.81 1.81 3.32
CA ASP A 592 20.24 1.71 3.67
C ASP A 592 20.52 0.71 4.81
N GLU A 593 19.80 0.83 5.92
CA GLU A 593 19.95 -0.08 7.09
C GLU A 593 19.56 -1.53 6.74
N LEU A 594 18.54 -1.70 5.88
CA LEU A 594 18.09 -3.02 5.43
C LEU A 594 19.08 -3.65 4.44
N ALA A 595 19.70 -2.84 3.57
CA ALA A 595 20.76 -3.30 2.69
C ALA A 595 21.99 -3.77 3.49
N GLN A 596 22.34 -3.07 4.57
CA GLN A 596 23.39 -3.51 5.49
C GLN A 596 23.00 -4.81 6.22
N SER A 597 21.78 -4.90 6.72
CA SER A 597 21.28 -6.11 7.40
C SER A 597 21.33 -7.34 6.48
N LEU A 598 20.98 -7.17 5.19
CA LEU A 598 21.08 -8.21 4.18
C LEU A 598 22.55 -8.59 3.90
N ALA A 599 23.43 -7.61 3.77
CA ALA A 599 24.86 -7.86 3.53
C ALA A 599 25.53 -8.63 4.69
N HIS A 600 25.14 -8.35 5.94
CA HIS A 600 25.61 -9.06 7.14
C HIS A 600 24.81 -10.33 7.45
N ARG A 601 23.84 -10.72 6.59
CA ARG A 601 23.00 -11.90 6.77
C ARG A 601 22.21 -11.94 8.08
N GLU A 602 21.75 -10.79 8.56
CA GLU A 602 20.94 -10.65 9.78
C GLU A 602 19.47 -11.08 9.60
N PHE A 603 19.28 -12.28 9.04
CA PHE A 603 18.00 -12.78 8.60
C PHE A 603 16.99 -13.01 9.73
N MET A 604 17.46 -13.38 10.92
CA MET A 604 16.61 -13.55 12.10
C MET A 604 15.90 -12.25 12.45
N THR A 605 16.66 -11.15 12.56
CA THR A 605 16.16 -9.81 12.88
C THR A 605 15.19 -9.30 11.81
N LEU A 606 15.57 -9.43 10.54
CA LEU A 606 14.73 -9.04 9.40
C LEU A 606 13.41 -9.80 9.38
N THR A 607 13.46 -11.12 9.53
CA THR A 607 12.27 -11.98 9.51
C THR A 607 11.35 -11.65 10.67
N GLU A 608 11.89 -11.43 11.87
CA GLU A 608 11.07 -11.11 13.03
C GLU A 608 10.35 -9.76 12.88
N ALA A 609 11.02 -8.76 12.32
CA ALA A 609 10.39 -7.48 11.99
C ALA A 609 9.24 -7.62 10.98
N LEU A 610 9.42 -8.46 9.95
CA LEU A 610 8.41 -8.74 8.93
C LEU A 610 7.24 -9.56 9.48
N ARG A 611 7.53 -10.56 10.32
CA ARG A 611 6.55 -11.44 10.97
C ARG A 611 5.63 -10.66 11.90
N LYS A 612 6.19 -9.77 12.75
CA LYS A 612 5.41 -8.88 13.64
C LYS A 612 4.40 -8.02 12.89
N ARG A 613 4.64 -7.75 11.60
CA ARG A 613 3.75 -6.97 10.73
C ARG A 613 2.89 -7.81 9.78
N GLY A 614 3.02 -9.14 9.82
CA GLY A 614 2.31 -10.05 8.93
C GLY A 614 2.63 -9.86 7.45
N GLN A 615 3.86 -9.46 7.12
CA GLN A 615 4.23 -9.05 5.73
C GLN A 615 4.92 -10.15 4.91
N LEU A 616 5.31 -11.27 5.53
CA LEU A 616 6.08 -12.34 4.87
C LEU A 616 5.38 -12.93 3.63
N ASP A 617 4.04 -12.88 3.59
CA ASP A 617 3.22 -13.48 2.53
C ASP A 617 2.78 -12.45 1.47
N VAL A 618 3.21 -11.19 1.59
CA VAL A 618 2.95 -10.16 0.56
C VAL A 618 3.71 -10.54 -0.71
N ARG A 619 3.02 -10.39 -1.84
CA ARG A 619 3.50 -10.82 -3.15
C ARG A 619 3.91 -9.63 -4.00
N TYR A 620 5.13 -9.67 -4.48
CA TYR A 620 5.72 -8.67 -5.35
C TYR A 620 5.94 -9.27 -6.74
N TRP A 621 5.55 -8.53 -7.77
CA TRP A 621 5.93 -8.81 -9.15
C TRP A 621 7.23 -8.07 -9.43
N ILE A 622 8.28 -8.81 -9.81
CA ILE A 622 9.63 -8.26 -10.02
C ILE A 622 10.11 -8.85 -11.34
N CYS A 623 10.38 -8.01 -12.35
CA CYS A 623 10.63 -8.50 -13.71
C CYS A 623 11.78 -9.51 -13.79
N ALA A 624 12.82 -9.36 -12.97
CA ALA A 624 13.94 -10.31 -12.87
C ALA A 624 13.49 -11.76 -12.54
N PHE A 625 12.42 -11.93 -11.76
CA PHE A 625 11.89 -13.23 -11.34
C PHE A 625 10.63 -13.66 -12.10
N SER A 626 9.78 -12.70 -12.46
CA SER A 626 8.45 -12.91 -13.02
C SER A 626 8.45 -13.12 -14.54
N VAL A 627 9.39 -12.48 -15.26
CA VAL A 627 9.57 -12.71 -16.70
C VAL A 627 10.36 -13.99 -16.91
N ASN A 628 9.95 -14.81 -17.88
CA ASN A 628 10.69 -16.01 -18.26
C ASN A 628 11.98 -15.62 -19.00
N GLN A 629 13.09 -15.58 -18.27
CA GLN A 629 14.39 -15.24 -18.84
C GLN A 629 14.85 -16.23 -19.92
N HIS A 630 14.29 -17.45 -19.93
CA HIS A 630 14.57 -18.45 -20.94
C HIS A 630 13.86 -18.21 -22.27
N THR A 631 12.77 -17.45 -22.30
CA THR A 631 12.13 -17.06 -23.58
C THR A 631 12.76 -15.81 -24.18
N GLY A 632 13.69 -15.16 -23.50
CA GLY A 632 14.37 -13.97 -24.00
C GLY A 632 15.87 -14.17 -24.01
N ILE A 633 16.50 -13.79 -22.91
CA ILE A 633 17.90 -13.42 -22.90
C ILE A 633 18.88 -14.58 -22.69
N CYS A 634 18.44 -15.75 -22.21
CA CYS A 634 19.34 -16.79 -21.68
C CYS A 634 20.38 -17.36 -22.68
N ALA A 635 20.08 -17.35 -23.98
CA ALA A 635 20.94 -17.95 -25.02
C ALA A 635 22.18 -17.12 -25.37
N SER A 636 22.11 -15.80 -25.17
CA SER A 636 23.18 -14.87 -25.57
C SER A 636 23.64 -14.03 -24.37
N PRO A 637 24.39 -14.62 -23.41
CA PRO A 637 24.97 -13.84 -22.32
C PRO A 637 26.21 -13.05 -22.78
N PRO A 638 26.56 -11.95 -22.08
CA PRO A 638 27.89 -11.35 -22.20
C PRO A 638 28.96 -12.33 -21.68
N PRO A 639 30.25 -12.16 -22.07
CA PRO A 639 31.31 -13.11 -21.71
C PRO A 639 31.54 -13.18 -20.20
N SER A 640 31.39 -12.06 -19.50
CA SER A 640 31.55 -11.96 -18.05
C SER A 640 30.47 -11.07 -17.44
N ASP A 641 30.26 -11.26 -16.14
CA ASP A 641 29.46 -10.36 -15.32
C ASP A 641 30.22 -9.08 -14.94
N SER A 642 29.55 -8.16 -14.23
CA SER A 642 30.16 -6.87 -13.84
C SER A 642 31.34 -7.00 -12.87
N THR A 643 31.50 -8.17 -12.23
CA THR A 643 32.59 -8.49 -11.31
C THR A 643 33.76 -9.21 -11.99
N GLY A 644 33.66 -9.51 -13.29
CA GLY A 644 34.70 -10.14 -14.09
C GLY A 644 34.64 -11.67 -14.14
N TYR A 645 33.60 -12.30 -13.58
CA TYR A 645 33.43 -13.75 -13.63
C TYR A 645 32.75 -14.16 -14.93
N ALA A 646 33.22 -15.25 -15.54
CA ALA A 646 32.66 -15.75 -16.79
C ALA A 646 31.20 -16.21 -16.60
N ILE A 647 30.36 -15.96 -17.61
CA ILE A 647 28.95 -16.41 -17.62
C ILE A 647 28.83 -17.60 -18.57
N THR A 648 28.30 -18.71 -18.07
CA THR A 648 28.03 -19.90 -18.90
C THR A 648 26.75 -19.71 -19.72
N PRO A 649 26.79 -19.91 -21.05
CA PRO A 649 25.59 -19.91 -21.88
C PRO A 649 24.59 -20.99 -21.46
N CYS A 650 23.30 -20.65 -21.48
CA CYS A 650 22.23 -21.59 -21.15
C CYS A 650 22.00 -22.56 -22.32
N GLY A 651 21.94 -23.86 -22.03
CA GLY A 651 21.70 -24.94 -23.02
C GLY A 651 20.24 -25.38 -23.15
N CYS A 652 19.27 -24.62 -22.65
CA CYS A 652 17.84 -25.00 -22.68
C CYS A 652 17.26 -25.01 -24.11
N SER A 653 16.22 -25.81 -24.31
CA SER A 653 15.48 -25.90 -25.59
C SER A 653 14.37 -24.85 -25.75
N THR A 654 14.12 -24.00 -24.73
CA THR A 654 13.03 -23.02 -24.73
C THR A 654 13.14 -22.02 -25.88
N ALA A 655 12.05 -21.88 -26.63
CA ALA A 655 11.93 -20.96 -27.76
C ALA A 655 12.10 -19.49 -27.33
N LYS A 656 12.75 -18.68 -28.17
CA LYS A 656 13.01 -17.27 -27.91
C LYS A 656 11.98 -16.37 -28.59
N HIS A 657 11.38 -15.46 -27.84
CA HIS A 657 10.33 -14.54 -28.26
C HIS A 657 10.64 -13.11 -27.81
N PHE A 658 11.32 -12.34 -28.66
CA PHE A 658 11.68 -10.95 -28.37
C PHE A 658 10.55 -9.96 -28.74
N SER A 659 9.67 -10.32 -29.68
CA SER A 659 8.54 -9.51 -30.13
C SER A 659 7.30 -10.37 -30.44
N GLY A 660 6.16 -9.73 -30.73
CA GLY A 660 4.91 -10.40 -31.10
C GLY A 660 4.06 -10.88 -29.91
N GLU A 661 3.08 -11.74 -30.19
CA GLU A 661 2.09 -12.17 -29.19
C GLU A 661 2.66 -13.05 -28.08
N LEU A 662 3.77 -13.75 -28.34
CA LEU A 662 4.44 -14.63 -27.38
C LEU A 662 5.51 -13.95 -26.53
N SER A 663 5.95 -12.73 -26.90
CA SER A 663 6.90 -11.97 -26.08
C SER A 663 6.24 -11.51 -24.78
N GLU A 664 6.95 -11.60 -23.66
CA GLU A 664 6.45 -11.13 -22.37
C GLU A 664 6.77 -9.65 -22.12
N MET A 665 7.80 -9.14 -22.80
CA MET A 665 8.34 -7.79 -22.57
C MET A 665 7.41 -6.68 -23.07
N ASN A 666 6.53 -6.97 -24.01
CA ASN A 666 5.57 -6.00 -24.57
C ASN A 666 4.19 -6.02 -23.90
N LYS A 667 4.05 -6.71 -22.76
CA LYS A 667 2.76 -6.95 -22.07
C LYS A 667 2.68 -6.30 -20.69
N PHE A 668 3.66 -5.49 -20.32
CA PHE A 668 3.71 -4.94 -18.96
C PHE A 668 2.52 -4.03 -18.68
N ASP A 669 2.16 -3.16 -19.63
CA ASP A 669 1.02 -2.24 -19.51
C ASP A 669 -0.30 -3.02 -19.27
N ASP A 670 -0.60 -3.98 -20.14
CA ASP A 670 -1.80 -4.82 -20.02
C ASP A 670 -1.78 -5.67 -18.74
N MET A 671 -0.62 -6.15 -18.31
CA MET A 671 -0.45 -6.91 -17.08
C MET A 671 -0.71 -6.04 -15.85
N MET A 672 -0.24 -4.78 -15.84
CA MET A 672 -0.51 -3.82 -14.78
C MET A 672 -2.01 -3.49 -14.70
N ALA A 673 -2.65 -3.24 -15.83
CA ALA A 673 -4.10 -3.02 -15.92
C ALA A 673 -4.88 -4.25 -15.43
N TYR A 674 -4.51 -5.45 -15.90
CA TYR A 674 -5.14 -6.70 -15.49
C TYR A 674 -5.03 -6.96 -13.98
N LEU A 675 -3.86 -6.71 -13.38
CA LEU A 675 -3.68 -6.83 -11.93
C LEU A 675 -4.55 -5.81 -11.19
N LYS A 676 -4.53 -4.54 -11.60
CA LYS A 676 -5.39 -3.49 -10.99
C LYS A 676 -6.86 -3.90 -10.95
N ASP A 677 -7.38 -4.38 -12.08
CA ASP A 677 -8.78 -4.79 -12.21
C ASP A 677 -9.07 -6.06 -11.40
N SER A 678 -8.17 -7.05 -11.46
CA SER A 678 -8.29 -8.30 -10.70
C SER A 678 -8.33 -8.09 -9.19
N TRP A 679 -7.57 -7.13 -8.66
CA TRP A 679 -7.58 -6.80 -7.24
C TRP A 679 -8.83 -6.01 -6.84
N SER A 680 -9.29 -5.11 -7.71
CA SER A 680 -10.52 -4.34 -7.51
C SER A 680 -11.76 -5.24 -7.49
N ALA A 681 -11.87 -6.17 -8.45
CA ALA A 681 -12.99 -7.12 -8.53
C ALA A 681 -13.09 -8.07 -7.33
N LYS A 682 -11.95 -8.39 -6.69
CA LYS A 682 -11.90 -9.26 -5.50
C LYS A 682 -12.21 -8.54 -4.18
N GLY A 683 -12.51 -7.23 -4.22
CA GLY A 683 -12.71 -6.41 -3.01
C GLY A 683 -11.48 -6.36 -2.09
N LYS A 684 -10.28 -6.61 -2.64
CA LYS A 684 -9.02 -6.66 -1.89
C LYS A 684 -8.31 -5.30 -1.92
N ALA A 685 -7.20 -5.20 -1.18
CA ALA A 685 -6.33 -4.03 -1.19
C ALA A 685 -5.92 -3.65 -2.63
N ARG A 686 -5.77 -2.35 -2.88
CA ARG A 686 -5.41 -1.79 -4.18
C ARG A 686 -4.06 -2.35 -4.65
N PHE A 687 -3.95 -2.66 -5.94
CA PHE A 687 -2.67 -2.96 -6.58
C PHE A 687 -1.77 -1.72 -6.54
N GLU A 688 -0.52 -1.87 -6.12
CA GLU A 688 0.43 -0.76 -5.93
C GLU A 688 1.69 -0.95 -6.78
N GLN A 689 2.44 0.11 -7.01
CA GLN A 689 3.79 0.07 -7.58
C GLN A 689 4.81 0.45 -6.50
N VAL A 690 5.96 -0.22 -6.48
CA VAL A 690 7.12 0.13 -5.67
C VAL A 690 8.26 0.50 -6.61
N VAL A 691 8.86 1.66 -6.41
CA VAL A 691 9.99 2.13 -7.22
C VAL A 691 11.25 1.99 -6.38
N ALA A 692 12.08 1.00 -6.72
CA ALA A 692 13.34 0.72 -6.04
C ALA A 692 14.45 1.61 -6.61
N MET A 693 14.54 2.83 -6.08
CA MET A 693 15.41 3.87 -6.61
C MET A 693 16.88 3.60 -6.27
N GLU A 694 17.77 3.69 -7.27
CA GLU A 694 19.21 3.50 -7.08
C GLU A 694 19.83 4.62 -6.23
N ALA A 695 20.98 4.35 -5.61
CA ALA A 695 21.68 5.35 -4.78
C ALA A 695 22.10 6.59 -5.58
N ASP A 696 22.35 6.44 -6.88
CA ASP A 696 22.69 7.51 -7.80
C ASP A 696 21.50 7.95 -8.68
N PHE A 697 20.32 7.34 -8.54
CA PHE A 697 19.11 7.64 -9.32
C PHE A 697 19.23 7.35 -10.82
N SER A 698 20.14 6.47 -11.26
CA SER A 698 20.21 6.06 -12.67
C SER A 698 18.95 5.34 -13.17
N LEU A 699 18.07 4.89 -12.29
CA LEU A 699 16.75 4.35 -12.67
C LEU A 699 15.97 5.33 -13.56
N LEU A 700 16.06 6.64 -13.27
CA LEU A 700 15.36 7.68 -14.03
C LEU A 700 15.93 7.88 -15.44
N THR A 701 17.13 7.37 -15.74
CA THR A 701 17.69 7.41 -17.09
C THR A 701 17.31 6.16 -17.89
N ARG A 702 16.54 5.22 -17.36
CA ARG A 702 16.19 3.96 -18.05
C ARG A 702 14.81 4.04 -18.68
N VAL A 703 14.74 3.92 -20.00
CA VAL A 703 13.49 4.15 -20.74
C VAL A 703 12.33 3.23 -20.32
N TRP A 704 12.62 1.96 -20.04
CA TRP A 704 11.61 1.00 -19.58
C TRP A 704 11.11 1.31 -18.17
N CYS A 705 12.00 1.77 -17.26
CA CYS A 705 11.57 2.20 -15.94
C CYS A 705 10.69 3.45 -16.02
N LEU A 706 11.01 4.38 -16.92
CA LEU A 706 10.16 5.56 -17.17
C LEU A 706 8.79 5.17 -17.72
N ALA A 707 8.73 4.25 -18.69
CA ALA A 707 7.48 3.72 -19.24
C ALA A 707 6.56 3.16 -18.14
N GLU A 708 7.11 2.35 -17.24
CA GLU A 708 6.36 1.78 -16.10
C GLU A 708 5.85 2.86 -15.12
N LEU A 709 6.61 3.95 -14.93
CA LEU A 709 6.16 5.09 -14.11
C LEU A 709 5.03 5.87 -14.80
N VAL A 710 5.08 6.00 -16.12
CA VAL A 710 4.01 6.62 -16.93
C VAL A 710 2.75 5.81 -16.80
N GLU A 711 2.84 4.52 -17.10
CA GLU A 711 1.71 3.62 -17.13
C GLU A 711 1.03 3.58 -15.76
N ALA A 712 1.80 3.36 -14.69
CA ALA A 712 1.29 3.40 -13.33
C ALA A 712 0.55 4.72 -13.01
N ARG A 713 0.95 5.84 -13.59
CA ARG A 713 0.24 7.12 -13.40
C ARG A 713 -1.03 7.19 -14.23
N GLU A 714 -0.98 6.79 -15.49
CA GLU A 714 -2.14 6.78 -16.41
C GLU A 714 -3.26 5.89 -15.86
N ILE A 715 -2.93 4.68 -15.40
CA ILE A 715 -3.89 3.79 -14.75
C ILE A 715 -4.08 4.07 -13.25
N HIS A 716 -3.53 5.18 -12.73
CA HIS A 716 -3.67 5.62 -11.35
C HIS A 716 -3.36 4.51 -10.32
N LEU A 717 -2.15 3.98 -10.31
CA LEU A 717 -1.64 3.11 -9.25
C LEU A 717 -0.98 3.95 -8.15
N PRO A 718 -1.17 3.61 -6.86
CA PRO A 718 -0.37 4.18 -5.79
C PRO A 718 1.07 3.72 -5.97
N GLN A 719 2.02 4.66 -5.99
CA GLN A 719 3.44 4.35 -6.13
C GLN A 719 4.18 4.64 -4.82
N ALA A 720 5.07 3.75 -4.40
CA ALA A 720 5.92 3.91 -3.24
C ALA A 720 7.38 3.99 -3.70
N ILE A 721 7.97 5.18 -3.67
CA ILE A 721 9.39 5.36 -3.99
C ILE A 721 10.22 5.02 -2.75
N LYS A 722 11.19 4.11 -2.91
CA LYS A 722 12.14 3.72 -1.87
C LYS A 722 13.52 4.23 -2.26
N ILE A 723 14.08 5.10 -1.43
CA ILE A 723 15.38 5.71 -1.66
C ILE A 723 16.45 5.03 -0.81
N HIS A 724 17.70 5.03 -1.27
CA HIS A 724 18.78 4.39 -0.52
C HIS A 724 18.99 5.03 0.86
N SER A 725 19.34 6.32 0.89
CA SER A 725 19.66 7.07 2.12
C SER A 725 19.24 8.53 2.01
N ALA A 726 19.32 9.26 3.13
CA ALA A 726 19.04 10.69 3.15
C ALA A 726 20.04 11.51 2.31
N ALA A 727 21.30 11.08 2.21
CA ALA A 727 22.31 11.76 1.39
C ALA A 727 22.04 11.58 -0.12
N ALA A 728 21.58 10.39 -0.52
CA ALA A 728 21.19 10.12 -1.90
C ALA A 728 20.09 11.09 -2.38
N ARG A 729 19.17 11.48 -1.49
CA ARG A 729 18.11 12.47 -1.79
C ARG A 729 18.65 13.75 -2.44
N ASP A 730 19.73 14.34 -1.92
CA ASP A 730 20.19 15.65 -2.40
C ASP A 730 20.73 15.53 -3.83
N LEU A 731 21.44 14.45 -4.12
CA LEU A 731 21.87 14.08 -5.47
C LEU A 731 20.68 13.85 -6.43
N CYS A 732 19.57 13.31 -5.93
CA CYS A 732 18.35 13.13 -6.71
C CYS A 732 17.79 14.44 -7.24
N LEU A 733 17.76 15.47 -6.39
CA LEU A 733 17.16 16.76 -6.74
C LEU A 733 17.91 17.43 -7.88
N ASP A 734 19.24 17.35 -7.86
CA ASP A 734 20.09 17.88 -8.92
C ASP A 734 19.88 17.12 -10.23
N ARG A 735 19.82 15.77 -10.19
CA ARG A 735 19.54 14.95 -11.38
C ARG A 735 18.12 15.15 -11.91
N LEU A 736 17.12 15.29 -11.03
CA LEU A 736 15.73 15.53 -11.40
C LEU A 736 15.57 16.85 -12.14
N ALA A 737 16.26 17.91 -11.70
CA ALA A 737 16.22 19.21 -12.38
C ALA A 737 16.75 19.14 -13.82
N GLN A 738 17.62 18.18 -14.11
CA GLN A 738 18.24 17.94 -15.42
C GLN A 738 17.59 16.78 -16.18
N LEU A 739 16.54 16.16 -15.62
CA LEU A 739 15.94 14.97 -16.19
C LEU A 739 15.17 15.31 -17.47
N ASP A 740 15.58 14.68 -18.57
CA ASP A 740 14.86 14.67 -19.83
C ASP A 740 14.66 13.21 -20.30
N VAL A 741 13.41 12.81 -20.54
CA VAL A 741 13.04 11.49 -21.06
C VAL A 741 13.69 11.19 -22.40
N ARG A 742 14.02 12.23 -23.19
CA ARG A 742 14.72 12.08 -24.47
C ARG A 742 16.16 11.62 -24.28
N ASP A 743 16.75 11.81 -23.12
CA ASP A 743 18.09 11.33 -22.79
C ASP A 743 18.08 9.91 -22.21
N ALA A 744 16.90 9.29 -22.08
CA ALA A 744 16.78 7.94 -21.56
C ALA A 744 17.56 6.93 -22.42
N GLU A 745 18.21 6.01 -21.72
CA GLU A 745 18.98 4.90 -22.25
C GLU A 745 18.08 3.67 -22.45
N ALA A 746 18.27 3.02 -23.59
CA ALA A 746 17.65 1.76 -23.93
C ALA A 746 18.73 0.77 -24.35
N SER A 747 18.53 -0.52 -24.05
CA SER A 747 19.42 -1.57 -24.55
C SER A 747 19.28 -1.75 -26.06
N PHE A 748 18.07 -1.54 -26.60
CA PHE A 748 17.79 -1.50 -28.03
C PHE A 748 17.23 -0.12 -28.40
N PRO A 749 17.81 0.59 -29.39
CA PRO A 749 17.32 1.91 -29.80
C PRO A 749 15.83 1.93 -30.17
N SER A 750 15.32 0.85 -30.77
CA SER A 750 13.89 0.70 -31.10
C SER A 750 12.95 0.80 -29.90
N ASP A 751 13.40 0.37 -28.71
CA ASP A 751 12.60 0.46 -27.49
C ASP A 751 12.43 1.92 -27.05
N LYS A 752 13.48 2.73 -27.27
CA LYS A 752 13.43 4.17 -27.01
C LYS A 752 12.42 4.85 -27.91
N ASP A 753 12.46 4.54 -29.21
CA ASP A 753 11.52 5.10 -30.18
C ASP A 753 10.07 4.68 -29.87
N PHE A 754 9.86 3.42 -29.47
CA PHE A 754 8.55 2.92 -29.05
C PHE A 754 7.99 3.66 -27.84
N VAL A 755 8.79 3.81 -26.76
CA VAL A 755 8.35 4.50 -25.55
C VAL A 755 8.16 5.99 -25.78
N LEU A 756 9.08 6.66 -26.48
CA LEU A 756 8.94 8.07 -26.83
C LEU A 756 7.73 8.31 -27.74
N GLY A 757 7.39 7.37 -28.63
CA GLY A 757 6.19 7.43 -29.46
C GLY A 757 4.87 7.39 -28.67
N LYS A 758 4.87 6.86 -27.44
CA LYS A 758 3.71 6.93 -26.53
C LYS A 758 3.57 8.29 -25.84
N ILE A 759 4.62 9.12 -25.84
CA ILE A 759 4.65 10.39 -25.13
C ILE A 759 4.30 11.52 -26.11
N HIS A 760 3.08 12.03 -26.01
CA HIS A 760 2.59 13.10 -26.89
C HIS A 760 3.32 14.45 -26.69
N ASP A 761 3.73 14.77 -25.46
CA ASP A 761 4.40 16.02 -25.08
C ASP A 761 5.55 15.71 -24.10
N PRO A 762 6.80 15.57 -24.59
CA PRO A 762 7.96 15.25 -23.77
C PRO A 762 8.25 16.29 -22.69
N GLU A 763 8.04 17.57 -22.97
CA GLU A 763 8.25 18.66 -22.01
C GLU A 763 7.24 18.61 -20.86
N ALA A 764 5.96 18.43 -21.16
CA ALA A 764 4.93 18.22 -20.14
C ALA A 764 5.19 16.94 -19.35
N PHE A 765 5.60 15.87 -20.02
CA PHE A 765 5.94 14.60 -19.38
C PHE A 765 7.13 14.74 -18.42
N ASN A 766 8.21 15.41 -18.84
CA ASN A 766 9.38 15.65 -18.00
C ASN A 766 9.00 16.47 -16.76
N LYS A 767 8.24 17.55 -16.95
CA LYS A 767 7.76 18.38 -15.84
C LYS A 767 6.87 17.60 -14.89
N ASP A 768 6.01 16.76 -15.42
CA ASP A 768 5.11 15.93 -14.63
C ASP A 768 5.85 14.82 -13.87
N LEU A 769 6.86 14.20 -14.48
CA LEU A 769 7.71 13.21 -13.84
C LEU A 769 8.55 13.85 -12.73
N GLN A 770 9.11 15.03 -13.02
CA GLN A 770 9.75 15.87 -12.01
C GLN A 770 8.78 16.18 -10.90
N ASP A 771 7.56 16.64 -11.19
CA ASP A 771 6.53 16.91 -10.18
C ASP A 771 6.12 15.65 -9.43
N LEU A 772 6.07 14.47 -10.02
CA LEU A 772 5.72 13.21 -9.36
C LEU A 772 6.81 12.79 -8.36
N VAL A 773 8.06 12.78 -8.81
CA VAL A 773 9.20 12.42 -7.97
C VAL A 773 9.42 13.52 -6.94
N LEU A 774 9.40 14.79 -7.34
CA LEU A 774 9.50 15.95 -6.44
C LEU A 774 8.35 16.00 -5.47
N HIS A 775 7.09 15.74 -5.82
CA HIS A 775 5.94 15.77 -4.90
C HIS A 775 6.05 14.68 -3.84
N ARG A 776 6.53 13.47 -4.20
CA ARG A 776 6.82 12.41 -3.22
C ARG A 776 8.06 12.74 -2.39
N LEU A 777 9.09 13.33 -2.99
CA LEU A 777 10.24 13.92 -2.30
C LEU A 777 9.90 15.23 -1.58
N HIS A 778 8.73 15.86 -1.80
CA HIS A 778 8.37 17.18 -1.27
C HIS A 778 7.93 17.06 0.19
N SER A 779 7.66 15.83 0.64
CA SER A 779 7.71 15.49 2.06
C SER A 779 9.05 15.89 2.71
N PHE A 780 10.14 16.00 1.93
CA PHE A 780 11.48 16.41 2.35
C PHE A 780 11.92 17.84 1.94
N LEU A 781 11.22 18.56 1.05
CA LEU A 781 11.76 19.79 0.40
C LEU A 781 11.36 21.15 1.00
N GLN A 782 10.48 21.24 2.00
CA GLN A 782 10.09 22.56 2.56
C GLN A 782 11.04 23.11 3.64
N GLY A 783 12.34 22.86 3.50
CA GLY A 783 13.41 23.54 4.25
C GLY A 783 13.71 24.95 3.76
N GLY A 784 13.25 25.37 2.57
CA GLY A 784 13.39 26.77 2.16
C GLY A 784 13.04 27.06 0.71
N ARG A 785 11.95 27.80 0.48
CA ARG A 785 11.88 28.83 -0.57
C ARG A 785 10.71 29.78 -0.34
N VAL A 786 11.04 31.06 -0.52
CA VAL A 786 10.21 32.25 -0.38
C VAL A 786 9.05 32.21 -1.38
N ARG A 787 7.82 32.50 -0.91
CA ARG A 787 6.65 32.70 -1.78
C ARG A 787 6.88 33.96 -2.63
N THR A 788 6.84 33.82 -3.95
CA THR A 788 6.96 34.93 -4.91
C THR A 788 5.72 35.81 -4.93
N ALA A 789 5.91 37.10 -5.20
CA ALA A 789 4.88 38.15 -5.26
C ALA A 789 3.71 37.85 -6.21
N ALA A 790 3.88 36.96 -7.18
CA ALA A 790 2.81 36.52 -8.10
C ALA A 790 1.65 35.79 -7.37
N ALA A 791 1.95 35.02 -6.30
CA ALA A 791 0.91 34.33 -5.52
C ALA A 791 0.08 35.29 -4.66
N ILE A 792 0.65 36.46 -4.32
CA ILE A 792 -0.08 37.54 -3.62
C ILE A 792 -0.97 38.29 -4.62
N PHE A 793 -0.53 38.42 -5.87
CA PHE A 793 -1.30 39.06 -6.94
C PHE A 793 -2.55 38.25 -7.32
N ASP A 794 -2.44 36.91 -7.39
CA ASP A 794 -3.59 36.04 -7.68
C ASP A 794 -4.64 36.05 -6.56
N GLU A 795 -4.26 36.13 -5.29
CA GLU A 795 -5.23 36.29 -4.18
C GLU A 795 -5.89 37.66 -4.16
N VAL A 796 -5.19 38.72 -4.56
CA VAL A 796 -5.78 40.07 -4.70
C VAL A 796 -6.74 40.13 -5.88
N VAL A 797 -6.45 39.44 -6.99
CA VAL A 797 -7.35 39.33 -8.15
C VAL A 797 -8.56 38.44 -7.84
N LEU A 798 -8.39 37.34 -7.10
CA LEU A 798 -9.53 36.54 -6.60
C LEU A 798 -10.34 37.26 -5.54
N ALA A 799 -9.72 38.08 -4.69
CA ALA A 799 -10.42 38.95 -3.75
C ALA A 799 -11.18 40.08 -4.47
N ALA A 800 -10.64 40.61 -5.57
CA ALA A 800 -11.35 41.55 -6.44
C ALA A 800 -12.52 40.90 -7.18
N PHE A 801 -12.39 39.63 -7.61
CA PHE A 801 -13.49 38.83 -8.16
C PHE A 801 -14.55 38.49 -7.10
N SER A 802 -14.13 38.26 -5.85
CA SER A 802 -15.02 38.06 -4.69
C SER A 802 -15.65 39.37 -4.19
N LEU A 803 -15.21 40.52 -4.69
CA LEU A 803 -15.84 41.83 -4.47
C LEU A 803 -17.01 42.07 -5.44
N ALA A 804 -17.01 41.36 -6.58
CA ALA A 804 -18.05 41.41 -7.60
C ALA A 804 -19.17 40.37 -7.39
N ILE A 805 -19.03 39.51 -6.37
CA ILE A 805 -19.97 38.46 -5.91
C ILE A 805 -20.35 38.77 -4.45
#